data_AF-A0A810NVG3-F1
#
_entry.id   AF-A0A810NVG3-F1
#
_cell.length_a   1.000
_cell.length_b   1.000
_cell.length_c   1.000
_cell.angle_alpha   90.00
_cell.angle_beta   90.00
_cell.angle_gamma   90.00
#
_symmetry.space_group_name_H-M   'P 1'
#
loop_
_entity.id
_entity.type
_entity.pdbx_description
1 polymer ?
#
loop_
_entity_poly.entity_id
_entity_poly.type
_entity_poly.pdbx_seq_one_letter_code
_entity_poly.pdbx_strand_id
1 'polypeptide(L)'
;MSRRSVSVPLLAALTVAVLAAAVLAVAPHRPALAPAAALTTLDLSAANRRAPISGLYDWSKAGYRGGANLPGAAETNPDPACQITPAELASQYTVTPNDGADDSAGLQAAIDAIRTGCSPSASYTKLSLITLPAGTLNVSRQLGVDADHLIIRGAGSGTGGTKIVFRPDANTRYDALTADGSDWDEDGSGYGSAAGGWIWPGRGLFRVQSRAVHTGYASEYAAAPANRKDLFEGTVNVHWKAGLKLRGKTGDTGFAARQGDTVVHLATSGSLSAFTVGGLVNVRAANSLNFYAQQDVTPADGTLQNIHMRQQIFTITAVDATNRTITVDKPLEYDVPVTSTSDGSAAINGAVYDSKAAPLVDPVLGVGFENFAMTQDMPGLNAADAVHNYGNMSPADEMHGIVFKWAANSWVRGISATMTGSHPIVSEEAYRLQIVGNSFDGSWNKGKGGNGYFRGSRVWDSLYAGNVSRNLRHFTFQWSASGNVVIGNDFDSDVNLHGGWERNNLIELNTVTVPYEHRSGSCTANCGEEGGGGPDASTWFPIWWGAGKKAVKWSGSSGPRNVFFNNTMTKQLTAGAAYTPYYADRQRIYQFGWNGTGWQHLDSGGMPIPDWASREQLDYTGGHGVDATRTDPGPSLFLKSLTGAPSPSMPASPSASASPGASPSTSPSASPSPSPSAPSTCLTVRTVKTSSWSTGYGMDVFIKNNCATATTTWRVEFDLPTGTTVSSSWSSTRTSSAQHHTFVNVAYNGDIAPGQEESFGFNAAGTGNPYNLTAR
;
A
#
# COMPACT_ATOMS: atom_id res chain seq x y z
N MET A 1 71.07 13.42 38.64
CA MET A 1 71.92 14.60 38.43
C MET A 1 71.93 14.96 36.95
N SER A 2 71.51 16.18 36.65
CA SER A 2 71.80 17.03 35.49
C SER A 2 71.72 16.46 34.06
N ARG A 3 70.62 16.78 33.38
CA ARG A 3 70.59 17.10 31.94
C ARG A 3 70.88 18.60 31.77
N ARG A 4 71.80 18.99 30.87
CA ARG A 4 71.84 20.26 30.11
C ARG A 4 72.76 20.04 28.88
N SER A 5 72.30 20.10 27.62
CA SER A 5 71.90 21.25 26.77
C SER A 5 73.09 21.89 26.03
N VAL A 6 73.08 21.86 24.68
CA VAL A 6 73.36 22.94 23.66
C VAL A 6 73.08 22.27 22.28
N SER A 7 72.00 22.53 21.54
CA SER A 7 71.54 23.70 20.75
C SER A 7 72.35 24.00 19.47
N VAL A 8 71.80 23.66 18.30
CA VAL A 8 72.16 24.23 16.98
C VAL A 8 70.85 24.52 16.21
N PRO A 9 70.68 25.71 15.61
CA PRO A 9 69.40 26.19 15.09
C PRO A 9 69.17 25.75 13.63
N LEU A 10 67.92 25.47 13.27
CA LEU A 10 67.51 25.32 11.87
C LEU A 10 66.62 26.51 11.48
N LEU A 11 67.03 27.23 10.43
CA LEU A 11 66.33 28.38 9.85
C LEU A 11 64.91 28.01 9.43
N ALA A 12 63.95 28.83 9.84
CA ALA A 12 62.60 28.84 9.33
C ALA A 12 62.55 29.56 7.97
N ALA A 13 62.10 28.87 6.93
CA ALA A 13 61.65 29.48 5.68
C ALA A 13 60.13 29.69 5.78
N LEU A 14 59.72 30.95 5.86
CA LEU A 14 58.33 31.39 5.72
C LEU A 14 57.88 31.20 4.26
N THR A 15 56.97 30.28 4.01
CA THR A 15 56.10 30.33 2.83
C THR A 15 54.71 30.79 3.27
N VAL A 16 54.34 31.99 2.86
CA VAL A 16 53.00 32.57 3.03
C VAL A 16 52.04 31.79 2.14
N ALA A 17 51.26 30.87 2.74
CA ALA A 17 50.11 30.29 2.09
C ALA A 17 48.94 31.29 2.20
N VAL A 18 48.61 31.93 1.08
CA VAL A 18 47.37 32.69 0.92
C VAL A 18 46.22 31.68 1.03
N LEU A 19 45.50 31.68 2.15
CA LEU A 19 44.21 31.01 2.26
C LEU A 19 43.21 31.74 1.35
N ALA A 20 43.08 31.27 0.11
CA ALA A 20 41.87 31.52 -0.67
C ALA A 20 40.76 30.68 -0.03
N ALA A 21 39.93 31.32 0.81
CA ALA A 21 38.66 30.77 1.23
C ALA A 21 37.77 30.61 -0.02
N ALA A 22 37.83 29.45 -0.66
CA ALA A 22 36.84 29.05 -1.63
C ALA A 22 35.53 28.83 -0.88
N VAL A 23 34.70 29.87 -0.84
CA VAL A 23 33.28 29.74 -0.53
C VAL A 23 32.73 28.79 -1.59
N LEU A 24 32.55 27.52 -1.23
CA LEU A 24 31.71 26.61 -1.97
C LEU A 24 30.31 27.21 -1.93
N ALA A 25 29.99 27.99 -2.96
CA ALA A 25 28.62 28.35 -3.27
C ALA A 25 27.90 27.02 -3.53
N VAL A 26 27.19 26.55 -2.51
CA VAL A 26 26.14 25.54 -2.65
C VAL A 26 25.25 26.06 -3.78
N ALA A 27 25.30 25.40 -4.93
CA ALA A 27 24.39 25.72 -6.01
C ALA A 27 22.97 25.72 -5.42
N PRO A 28 22.16 26.76 -5.66
CA PRO A 28 20.83 26.82 -5.08
C PRO A 28 20.10 25.55 -5.53
N HIS A 29 19.63 24.77 -4.56
CA HIS A 29 18.63 23.75 -4.77
C HIS A 29 17.58 24.38 -5.68
N ARG A 30 17.49 23.95 -6.95
CA ARG A 30 16.31 24.28 -7.75
C ARG A 30 15.14 23.79 -6.91
N PRO A 31 14.08 24.58 -6.72
CA PRO A 31 12.94 24.11 -5.95
C PRO A 31 12.52 22.80 -6.60
N ALA A 32 12.56 21.71 -5.82
CA ALA A 32 11.74 20.55 -6.11
C ALA A 32 10.36 21.11 -6.46
N LEU A 33 9.74 20.63 -7.54
CA LEU A 33 8.32 20.90 -7.79
C LEU A 33 7.63 20.78 -6.43
N ALA A 34 7.09 21.89 -5.92
CA ALA A 34 6.41 21.85 -4.63
C ALA A 34 5.40 20.69 -4.74
N PRO A 35 5.44 19.69 -3.86
CA PRO A 35 4.52 18.56 -3.96
C PRO A 35 3.11 19.15 -4.04
N ALA A 36 2.38 18.77 -5.10
CA ALA A 36 1.01 19.23 -5.27
C ALA A 36 0.22 18.75 -4.05
N ALA A 37 -0.38 19.68 -3.30
CA ALA A 37 -1.09 19.33 -2.08
C ALA A 37 -2.28 18.42 -2.38
N ALA A 38 -2.53 17.45 -1.48
CA ALA A 38 -3.73 16.64 -1.52
C ALA A 38 -4.98 17.52 -1.65
N LEU A 39 -5.97 17.04 -2.40
CA LEU A 39 -7.25 17.73 -2.64
C LEU A 39 -8.16 17.52 -1.42
N THR A 40 -7.92 18.28 -0.35
CA THR A 40 -8.64 18.14 0.93
C THR A 40 -10.04 18.75 0.94
N THR A 41 -10.40 19.55 -0.07
CA THR A 41 -11.66 20.31 -0.12
C THR A 41 -12.67 19.73 -1.11
N LEU A 42 -12.49 18.49 -1.56
CA LEU A 42 -13.44 17.83 -2.46
C LEU A 42 -14.81 17.68 -1.78
N ASP A 43 -15.88 18.00 -2.50
CA ASP A 43 -17.23 17.65 -2.06
C ASP A 43 -17.46 16.15 -2.33
N LEU A 44 -17.33 15.36 -1.26
CA LEU A 44 -17.49 13.90 -1.30
C LEU A 44 -18.93 13.45 -1.01
N SER A 45 -19.89 14.36 -0.98
CA SER A 45 -21.30 14.04 -0.70
C SER A 45 -21.93 13.21 -1.81
N ALA A 46 -22.98 12.46 -1.45
CA ALA A 46 -23.84 11.77 -2.42
C ALA A 46 -24.35 12.72 -3.53
N ALA A 47 -24.60 13.99 -3.19
CA ALA A 47 -25.10 15.00 -4.12
C ALA A 47 -24.08 15.35 -5.23
N ASN A 48 -22.78 15.16 -4.99
CA ASN A 48 -21.73 15.39 -5.98
C ASN A 48 -21.26 14.11 -6.69
N ARG A 49 -21.87 12.95 -6.43
CA ARG A 49 -21.53 11.70 -7.12
C ARG A 49 -21.95 11.73 -8.59
N ARG A 50 -21.02 11.46 -9.50
CA ARG A 50 -21.31 11.31 -10.92
C ARG A 50 -22.21 10.07 -11.14
N ALA A 51 -23.10 10.15 -12.12
CA ALA A 51 -23.91 9.00 -12.52
C ALA A 51 -23.03 7.89 -13.10
N PRO A 52 -23.42 6.60 -12.96
CA PRO A 52 -22.64 5.48 -13.48
C PRO A 52 -22.34 5.64 -14.98
N ILE A 53 -21.07 5.42 -15.35
CA ILE A 53 -20.61 5.54 -16.73
C ILE A 53 -20.71 4.16 -17.38
N SER A 54 -21.42 4.07 -18.50
CA SER A 54 -21.63 2.80 -19.21
C SER A 54 -20.30 2.08 -19.49
N GLY A 55 -20.23 0.80 -19.15
CA GLY A 55 -19.04 -0.05 -19.32
C GLY A 55 -17.94 0.12 -18.26
N LEU A 56 -18.11 1.03 -17.30
CA LEU A 56 -17.28 1.09 -16.09
C LEU A 56 -18.05 0.54 -14.88
N TYR A 57 -17.34 0.29 -13.79
CA TYR A 57 -17.96 -0.08 -12.52
C TYR A 57 -18.71 1.12 -11.91
N ASP A 58 -19.77 0.85 -11.16
CA ASP A 58 -20.52 1.89 -10.44
C ASP A 58 -19.89 2.15 -9.06
N TRP A 59 -19.08 3.20 -8.98
CA TRP A 59 -18.50 3.65 -7.71
C TRP A 59 -19.38 4.59 -6.91
N SER A 60 -20.58 4.99 -7.38
CA SER A 60 -21.37 6.07 -6.76
C SER A 60 -21.68 5.85 -5.27
N LYS A 61 -21.68 4.59 -4.83
CA LYS A 61 -21.92 4.16 -3.45
C LYS A 61 -20.65 3.93 -2.62
N ALA A 62 -19.46 4.22 -3.13
CA ALA A 62 -18.23 4.08 -2.35
C ALA A 62 -18.20 5.07 -1.16
N GLY A 63 -17.73 4.58 -0.02
CA GLY A 63 -17.59 5.33 1.23
C GLY A 63 -18.67 5.02 2.26
N TYR A 64 -18.69 5.84 3.32
CA TYR A 64 -19.52 5.65 4.51
C TYR A 64 -21.00 5.44 4.14
N ARG A 65 -21.57 4.31 4.60
CA ARG A 65 -22.98 3.94 4.40
C ARG A 65 -23.48 4.05 2.96
N GLY A 66 -22.64 3.72 1.97
CA GLY A 66 -23.07 3.76 0.58
C GLY A 66 -22.97 5.16 -0.04
N GLY A 67 -22.00 5.97 0.42
CA GLY A 67 -21.79 7.35 -0.05
C GLY A 67 -22.56 8.43 0.72
N ALA A 68 -23.11 8.10 1.90
CA ALA A 68 -23.70 9.09 2.79
C ALA A 68 -22.64 10.08 3.32
N ASN A 69 -23.08 11.27 3.73
CA ASN A 69 -22.20 12.23 4.38
C ASN A 69 -21.67 11.67 5.71
N LEU A 70 -20.42 11.99 6.02
CA LEU A 70 -19.87 11.69 7.34
C LEU A 70 -20.65 12.43 8.43
N PRO A 71 -20.84 11.82 9.62
CA PRO A 71 -21.58 12.43 10.72
C PRO A 71 -21.02 13.80 11.13
N GLY A 72 -21.91 14.71 11.50
CA GLY A 72 -21.62 15.98 12.14
C GLY A 72 -22.14 16.01 13.58
N ALA A 73 -22.34 17.21 14.11
CA ALA A 73 -22.88 17.39 15.47
C ALA A 73 -24.34 16.91 15.59
N ALA A 74 -25.12 16.99 14.49
CA ALA A 74 -26.54 16.62 14.49
C ALA A 74 -26.79 15.13 14.71
N GLU A 75 -25.83 14.28 14.33
CA GLU A 75 -25.91 12.82 14.52
C GLU A 75 -25.34 12.36 15.86
N THR A 76 -24.78 13.26 16.68
CA THR A 76 -24.29 12.90 18.03
C THR A 76 -25.46 12.57 18.95
N ASN A 77 -25.32 11.55 19.78
CA ASN A 77 -26.34 11.11 20.73
C ASN A 77 -26.66 12.25 21.70
N PRO A 78 -27.92 12.73 21.77
CA PRO A 78 -28.27 13.86 22.63
C PRO A 78 -28.21 13.54 24.13
N ASP A 79 -28.14 12.26 24.52
CA ASP A 79 -27.98 11.86 25.92
C ASP A 79 -26.56 12.20 26.42
N PRO A 80 -26.42 13.07 27.45
CA PRO A 80 -25.12 13.40 28.02
C PRO A 80 -24.35 12.18 28.54
N ALA A 81 -25.03 11.12 29.00
CA ALA A 81 -24.37 9.90 29.46
C ALA A 81 -23.60 9.18 28.34
N CYS A 82 -23.91 9.48 27.08
CA CYS A 82 -23.24 8.93 25.90
C CYS A 82 -22.25 9.92 25.26
N GLN A 83 -21.94 11.02 25.96
CA GLN A 83 -20.97 12.03 25.55
C GLN A 83 -19.93 12.24 26.65
N ILE A 84 -18.90 11.40 26.67
CA ILE A 84 -17.83 11.49 27.67
C ILE A 84 -16.91 12.68 27.33
N THR A 85 -16.85 13.64 28.25
CA THR A 85 -16.06 14.87 28.13
C THR A 85 -14.62 14.68 28.65
N PRO A 86 -13.69 15.61 28.33
CA PRO A 86 -12.35 15.59 28.91
C PRO A 86 -12.32 15.65 30.45
N ALA A 87 -13.27 16.35 31.06
CA ALA A 87 -13.36 16.45 32.52
C ALA A 87 -13.80 15.13 33.15
N GLU A 88 -14.71 14.40 32.50
CA GLU A 88 -15.13 13.07 32.95
C GLU A 88 -14.04 12.03 32.71
N LEU A 89 -13.33 12.09 31.57
CA LEU A 89 -12.12 11.29 31.34
C LEU A 89 -11.12 11.43 32.49
N ALA A 90 -10.81 12.65 32.93
CA ALA A 90 -9.91 12.86 34.04
C ALA A 90 -10.48 12.38 35.38
N SER A 91 -11.72 12.78 35.72
CA SER A 91 -12.29 12.57 37.06
C SER A 91 -12.88 11.17 37.31
N GLN A 92 -13.36 10.50 36.27
CA GLN A 92 -14.04 9.20 36.37
C GLN A 92 -13.21 8.05 35.80
N TYR A 93 -12.39 8.33 34.79
CA TYR A 93 -11.61 7.31 34.08
C TYR A 93 -10.09 7.44 34.30
N THR A 94 -9.63 8.43 35.07
CA THR A 94 -8.20 8.64 35.35
C THR A 94 -7.37 8.84 34.08
N VAL A 95 -7.92 9.54 33.08
CA VAL A 95 -7.25 9.89 31.83
C VAL A 95 -6.88 11.37 31.87
N THR A 96 -5.61 11.68 32.07
CA THR A 96 -5.14 13.07 32.28
C THR A 96 -3.98 13.38 31.32
N PRO A 97 -4.09 14.42 30.48
CA PRO A 97 -3.03 14.73 29.53
C PRO A 97 -1.78 15.26 30.22
N ASN A 98 -0.61 14.88 29.71
CA ASN A 98 0.72 15.34 30.11
C ASN A 98 1.12 15.01 31.56
N ASP A 99 0.48 14.04 32.21
CA ASP A 99 0.86 13.61 33.56
C ASP A 99 1.96 12.52 33.56
N GLY A 100 2.25 11.95 32.38
CA GLY A 100 3.24 10.88 32.19
C GLY A 100 2.73 9.49 32.61
N ALA A 101 1.48 9.38 33.07
CA ALA A 101 0.85 8.11 33.40
C ALA A 101 0.38 7.38 32.13
N ASP A 102 0.13 6.09 32.27
CA ASP A 102 -0.47 5.26 31.22
C ASP A 102 -2.00 5.33 31.29
N ASP A 103 -2.60 5.93 30.28
CA ASP A 103 -4.04 6.17 30.13
C ASP A 103 -4.79 4.95 29.58
N SER A 104 -4.11 3.84 29.24
CA SER A 104 -4.72 2.68 28.55
C SER A 104 -5.97 2.16 29.26
N ALA A 105 -5.88 1.94 30.58
CA ALA A 105 -6.98 1.37 31.35
C ALA A 105 -8.18 2.32 31.42
N GLY A 106 -7.93 3.62 31.57
CA GLY A 106 -8.96 4.64 31.61
C GLY A 106 -9.68 4.81 30.29
N LEU A 107 -8.93 4.90 29.19
CA LEU A 107 -9.49 4.97 27.84
C LEU A 107 -10.30 3.72 27.50
N GLN A 108 -9.81 2.53 27.85
CA GLN A 108 -10.56 1.30 27.65
C GLN A 108 -11.85 1.29 28.48
N ALA A 109 -11.80 1.70 29.74
CA ALA A 109 -12.99 1.76 30.59
C ALA A 109 -14.06 2.74 30.06
N ALA A 110 -13.65 3.88 29.48
CA ALA A 110 -14.56 4.81 28.82
C ALA A 110 -15.25 4.19 27.60
N ILE A 111 -14.51 3.44 26.77
CA ILE A 111 -15.07 2.69 25.64
C ILE A 111 -16.05 1.61 26.14
N ASP A 112 -15.69 0.87 27.19
CA ASP A 112 -16.52 -0.18 27.76
C ASP A 112 -17.84 0.36 28.34
N ALA A 113 -17.79 1.56 28.94
CA ALA A 113 -18.96 2.28 29.43
C ALA A 113 -19.92 2.62 28.28
N ILE A 114 -19.41 3.17 27.17
CA ILE A 114 -20.22 3.44 25.97
C ILE A 114 -20.80 2.15 25.39
N ARG A 115 -19.96 1.11 25.23
CA ARG A 115 -20.40 -0.19 24.70
C ARG A 115 -21.58 -0.76 25.48
N THR A 116 -21.52 -0.67 26.81
CA THR A 116 -22.53 -1.28 27.67
C THR A 116 -23.76 -0.40 27.83
N GLY A 117 -23.57 0.91 28.04
CA GLY A 117 -24.65 1.84 28.37
C GLY A 117 -25.35 2.47 27.16
N CYS A 118 -24.63 2.64 26.05
CA CYS A 118 -25.09 3.48 24.93
C CYS A 118 -25.29 2.70 23.64
N SER A 119 -24.34 1.84 23.25
CA SER A 119 -24.39 1.11 21.97
C SER A 119 -25.70 0.33 21.74
N PRO A 120 -26.33 -0.33 22.73
CA PRO A 120 -27.60 -1.06 22.52
C PRO A 120 -28.77 -0.21 22.02
N SER A 121 -28.72 1.11 22.21
CA SER A 121 -29.74 2.07 21.76
C SER A 121 -29.24 3.06 20.71
N ALA A 122 -27.97 2.94 20.33
CA ALA A 122 -27.32 3.83 19.38
C ALA A 122 -27.75 3.53 17.94
N SER A 123 -27.49 4.50 17.06
CA SER A 123 -27.75 4.36 15.63
C SER A 123 -26.86 5.34 14.86
N TYR A 124 -26.90 5.28 13.53
CA TYR A 124 -26.23 6.27 12.67
C TYR A 124 -26.78 7.71 12.79
N THR A 125 -27.81 7.95 13.60
CA THR A 125 -28.30 9.30 13.95
C THR A 125 -28.23 9.56 15.47
N LYS A 126 -27.57 8.67 16.22
CA LYS A 126 -27.38 8.73 17.67
C LYS A 126 -26.01 8.14 18.03
N LEU A 127 -24.95 8.77 17.55
CA LEU A 127 -23.57 8.30 17.79
C LEU A 127 -23.05 8.80 19.13
N SER A 128 -22.53 7.90 19.95
CA SER A 128 -21.86 8.25 21.19
C SER A 128 -20.54 8.98 20.89
N LEU A 129 -20.09 9.82 21.81
CA LEU A 129 -18.90 10.64 21.64
C LEU A 129 -17.97 10.51 22.86
N ILE A 130 -16.71 10.21 22.61
CA ILE A 130 -15.61 10.39 23.57
C ILE A 130 -14.75 11.54 23.06
N THR A 131 -14.68 12.63 23.83
CA THR A 131 -13.85 13.79 23.50
C THR A 131 -12.55 13.73 24.30
N LEU A 132 -11.43 13.52 23.61
CA LEU A 132 -10.11 13.47 24.21
C LEU A 132 -9.60 14.89 24.54
N PRO A 133 -8.91 15.08 25.68
CA PRO A 133 -8.31 16.35 26.04
C PRO A 133 -7.19 16.77 25.08
N ALA A 134 -6.92 18.07 25.02
CA ALA A 134 -5.68 18.59 24.45
C ALA A 134 -4.47 18.17 25.30
N GLY A 135 -3.33 17.90 24.64
CA GLY A 135 -2.11 17.41 25.29
C GLY A 135 -1.81 15.95 24.97
N THR A 136 -0.82 15.40 25.69
CA THR A 136 -0.28 14.06 25.44
C THR A 136 -0.94 13.02 26.33
N LEU A 137 -1.54 12.00 25.73
CA LEU A 137 -2.01 10.79 26.41
C LEU A 137 -1.01 9.66 26.11
N ASN A 138 -0.59 8.92 27.13
CA ASN A 138 0.30 7.77 26.93
C ASN A 138 -0.50 6.48 26.99
N VAL A 139 -0.25 5.58 26.05
CA VAL A 139 -0.93 4.29 25.97
C VAL A 139 0.13 3.21 25.86
N SER A 140 -0.01 2.12 26.59
CA SER A 140 0.87 0.95 26.51
C SER A 140 0.19 -0.32 26.01
N ARG A 141 -1.15 -0.30 25.89
CA ARG A 141 -1.95 -1.45 25.44
C ARG A 141 -2.81 -1.13 24.23
N GLN A 142 -3.13 -2.16 23.45
CA GLN A 142 -4.15 -2.06 22.42
C GLN A 142 -5.50 -1.67 23.05
N LEU A 143 -6.16 -0.68 22.48
CA LEU A 143 -7.51 -0.27 22.83
C LEU A 143 -8.50 -0.98 21.91
N GLY A 144 -9.33 -1.85 22.50
CA GLY A 144 -10.45 -2.49 21.82
C GLY A 144 -11.60 -1.52 21.67
N VAL A 145 -11.92 -1.17 20.42
CA VAL A 145 -13.00 -0.24 20.05
C VAL A 145 -14.15 -1.05 19.47
N ASP A 146 -14.89 -1.70 20.37
CA ASP A 146 -16.02 -2.59 20.09
C ASP A 146 -17.37 -2.01 20.53
N ALA A 147 -17.42 -0.68 20.70
CA ALA A 147 -18.65 0.06 20.91
C ALA A 147 -19.21 0.50 19.55
N ASP A 148 -20.36 -0.04 19.16
CA ASP A 148 -21.06 0.43 17.96
C ASP A 148 -21.44 1.90 18.09
N HIS A 149 -21.35 2.59 16.94
CA HIS A 149 -21.75 3.98 16.78
C HIS A 149 -21.00 4.94 17.71
N LEU A 150 -19.69 4.74 17.87
CA LEU A 150 -18.82 5.56 18.70
C LEU A 150 -17.94 6.49 17.86
N ILE A 151 -17.87 7.76 18.25
CA ILE A 151 -16.87 8.74 17.78
C ILE A 151 -15.83 8.94 18.87
N ILE A 152 -14.55 8.75 18.55
CA ILE A 152 -13.42 9.20 19.37
C ILE A 152 -12.81 10.42 18.70
N ARG A 153 -12.93 11.59 19.35
CA ARG A 153 -12.54 12.88 18.79
C ARG A 153 -11.52 13.58 19.69
N GLY A 154 -10.41 14.04 19.12
CA GLY A 154 -9.46 14.90 19.81
C GLY A 154 -9.72 16.39 19.68
N ALA A 155 -8.93 17.16 20.41
CA ALA A 155 -8.91 18.61 20.39
C ALA A 155 -8.16 19.22 19.18
N GLY A 156 -7.88 18.42 18.15
CA GLY A 156 -7.05 18.78 17.00
C GLY A 156 -5.83 17.86 16.87
N SER A 157 -5.33 17.69 15.64
CA SER A 157 -4.13 16.88 15.34
C SER A 157 -2.84 17.69 15.18
N GLY A 158 -2.93 19.03 15.23
CA GLY A 158 -1.79 19.94 15.17
C GLY A 158 -1.23 20.32 16.53
N THR A 159 -0.33 21.32 16.55
CA THR A 159 0.24 21.88 17.77
C THR A 159 -0.83 22.32 18.76
N GLY A 160 -0.71 21.89 20.02
CA GLY A 160 -1.68 22.18 21.07
C GLY A 160 -2.94 21.31 21.04
N GLY A 161 -3.07 20.40 20.08
CA GLY A 161 -4.14 19.41 20.01
C GLY A 161 -3.90 18.18 20.88
N THR A 162 -4.69 17.13 20.64
CA THR A 162 -4.52 15.82 21.29
C THR A 162 -3.41 15.03 20.59
N LYS A 163 -2.48 14.48 21.36
CA LYS A 163 -1.46 13.53 20.88
C LYS A 163 -1.52 12.25 21.70
N ILE A 164 -1.70 11.11 21.05
CA ILE A 164 -1.61 9.80 21.67
C ILE A 164 -0.23 9.22 21.38
N VAL A 165 0.51 8.86 22.43
CA VAL A 165 1.83 8.26 22.34
C VAL A 165 1.74 6.81 22.77
N PHE A 166 1.90 5.90 21.81
CA PHE A 166 1.84 4.47 22.04
C PHE A 166 3.23 3.91 22.36
N ARG A 167 3.37 3.21 23.48
CA ARG A 167 4.58 2.53 23.95
C ARG A 167 4.21 1.12 24.38
N PRO A 168 4.10 0.16 23.44
CA PRO A 168 3.57 -1.16 23.72
C PRO A 168 4.35 -1.85 24.85
N ASP A 169 3.64 -2.29 25.89
CA ASP A 169 4.24 -3.03 27.01
C ASP A 169 4.53 -4.50 26.64
N ALA A 170 5.13 -5.25 27.56
CA ALA A 170 5.39 -6.67 27.35
C ALA A 170 4.12 -7.52 27.13
N ASN A 171 2.93 -7.00 27.46
CA ASN A 171 1.67 -7.68 27.19
C ASN A 171 1.11 -7.40 25.80
N THR A 172 1.68 -6.40 25.11
CA THR A 172 1.20 -5.90 23.82
C THR A 172 2.17 -6.26 22.70
N ARG A 173 3.48 -6.22 22.98
CA ARG A 173 4.53 -6.59 22.03
C ARG A 173 4.43 -8.06 21.61
N TYR A 174 4.93 -8.35 20.41
CA TYR A 174 5.12 -9.73 19.98
C TYR A 174 6.35 -10.32 20.68
N ASP A 175 6.16 -11.47 21.32
CA ASP A 175 7.20 -12.20 22.05
C ASP A 175 7.67 -13.46 21.32
N ALA A 176 7.04 -13.79 20.19
CA ALA A 176 7.52 -14.77 19.22
C ALA A 176 7.92 -14.05 17.93
N LEU A 177 9.18 -14.19 17.55
CA LEU A 177 9.73 -13.71 16.29
C LEU A 177 10.17 -14.90 15.45
N THR A 178 10.28 -14.70 14.14
CA THR A 178 10.80 -15.72 13.23
C THR A 178 12.19 -16.18 13.66
N ALA A 179 12.64 -17.36 13.23
CA ALA A 179 13.93 -17.92 13.64
C ALA A 179 15.13 -17.00 13.34
N ASP A 180 15.03 -16.15 12.31
CA ASP A 180 16.02 -15.13 11.94
C ASP A 180 15.79 -13.77 12.64
N GLY A 181 14.76 -13.65 13.47
CA GLY A 181 14.40 -12.47 14.24
C GLY A 181 13.91 -11.29 13.42
N SER A 182 13.56 -11.51 12.14
CA SER A 182 13.31 -10.43 11.17
C SER A 182 11.85 -10.01 11.02
N ASP A 183 10.92 -10.78 11.60
CA ASP A 183 9.47 -10.58 11.54
C ASP A 183 8.82 -11.17 12.80
N TRP A 184 7.59 -10.77 13.09
CA TRP A 184 6.81 -11.48 14.12
C TRP A 184 6.39 -12.86 13.61
N ASP A 185 6.39 -13.85 14.49
CA ASP A 185 6.06 -15.23 14.12
C ASP A 185 4.61 -15.55 14.48
N GLU A 186 3.75 -15.56 13.46
CA GLU A 186 2.33 -15.87 13.60
C GLU A 186 2.09 -17.31 14.03
N ASP A 187 2.95 -18.23 13.60
CA ASP A 187 2.86 -19.65 13.92
C ASP A 187 3.47 -19.95 15.30
N GLY A 188 4.47 -19.15 15.70
CA GLY A 188 5.15 -19.24 17.00
C GLY A 188 4.38 -18.64 18.19
N SER A 189 3.34 -17.85 17.95
CA SER A 189 2.62 -17.07 18.99
C SER A 189 1.26 -17.68 19.41
N GLY A 190 1.26 -18.95 19.84
CA GLY A 190 0.04 -19.66 20.25
C GLY A 190 -0.27 -19.72 21.75
N TYR A 191 -1.51 -20.09 22.09
CA TYR A 191 -1.92 -20.54 23.43
C TYR A 191 -3.13 -21.49 23.32
N GLY A 192 -3.01 -22.70 23.86
CA GLY A 192 -4.04 -23.72 23.72
C GLY A 192 -4.30 -24.05 22.25
N SER A 193 -5.54 -23.87 21.81
CA SER A 193 -6.00 -24.03 20.43
C SER A 193 -5.84 -22.78 19.56
N ALA A 194 -5.55 -21.62 20.16
CA ALA A 194 -5.36 -20.39 19.43
C ALA A 194 -3.92 -20.25 18.90
N ALA A 195 -3.81 -19.70 17.69
CA ALA A 195 -2.54 -19.39 17.03
C ALA A 195 -2.44 -17.88 16.76
N GLY A 196 -1.23 -17.35 16.56
CA GLY A 196 -1.00 -15.94 16.27
C GLY A 196 -1.71 -15.46 15.01
N GLY A 197 -1.84 -16.31 13.98
CA GLY A 197 -2.60 -15.98 12.77
C GLY A 197 -4.08 -15.59 13.03
N TRP A 198 -4.64 -15.88 14.22
CA TRP A 198 -6.00 -15.50 14.58
C TRP A 198 -6.16 -13.98 14.78
N ILE A 199 -5.09 -13.27 15.15
CA ILE A 199 -5.11 -11.81 15.33
C ILE A 199 -4.78 -11.04 14.06
N TRP A 200 -4.44 -11.73 12.96
CA TRP A 200 -4.23 -11.14 11.64
C TRP A 200 -5.27 -10.04 11.34
N PRO A 201 -4.89 -8.82 10.96
CA PRO A 201 -3.58 -8.43 10.42
C PRO A 201 -2.51 -8.10 11.47
N GLY A 202 -2.76 -8.34 12.76
CA GLY A 202 -1.86 -8.00 13.86
C GLY A 202 -2.49 -7.03 14.85
N ARG A 203 -1.73 -6.59 15.86
CA ARG A 203 -2.16 -5.66 16.92
C ARG A 203 -2.03 -4.20 16.49
N GLY A 204 -2.77 -3.31 17.13
CA GLY A 204 -2.61 -1.87 16.93
C GLY A 204 -2.98 -1.04 18.15
N LEU A 205 -2.75 0.28 18.08
CA LEU A 205 -3.19 1.22 19.11
C LEU A 205 -4.71 1.15 19.28
N PHE A 206 -5.45 1.25 18.17
CA PHE A 206 -6.90 1.07 18.14
C PHE A 206 -7.26 -0.14 17.29
N ARG A 207 -8.10 -1.02 17.84
CA ARG A 207 -8.64 -2.16 17.12
C ARG A 207 -10.17 -2.14 17.11
N VAL A 208 -10.73 -1.86 15.94
CA VAL A 208 -12.16 -1.92 15.68
C VAL A 208 -12.53 -3.33 15.27
N GLN A 209 -12.91 -4.13 16.26
CA GLN A 209 -13.36 -5.52 16.18
C GLN A 209 -14.09 -5.82 17.48
N SER A 210 -15.08 -6.71 17.46
CA SER A 210 -15.66 -7.26 18.69
C SER A 210 -14.56 -7.80 19.62
N ARG A 211 -14.78 -7.80 20.94
CA ARG A 211 -13.97 -8.57 21.90
C ARG A 211 -14.69 -9.80 22.43
N ALA A 212 -15.84 -10.16 21.85
CA ALA A 212 -16.56 -11.35 22.25
C ALA A 212 -15.72 -12.62 22.00
N VAL A 213 -15.71 -13.50 23.00
CA VAL A 213 -15.04 -14.81 22.96
C VAL A 213 -16.09 -15.89 22.78
N HIS A 214 -15.87 -16.77 21.79
CA HIS A 214 -16.77 -17.89 21.56
C HIS A 214 -16.75 -18.85 22.76
N THR A 215 -17.92 -19.35 23.18
CA THR A 215 -18.07 -20.19 24.39
C THR A 215 -17.19 -21.44 24.37
N GLY A 216 -16.96 -22.02 23.19
CA GLY A 216 -16.04 -23.15 23.00
C GLY A 216 -14.58 -22.87 23.35
N TYR A 217 -14.18 -21.61 23.52
CA TYR A 217 -12.83 -21.20 23.94
C TYR A 217 -12.79 -20.50 25.29
N ALA A 218 -13.92 -20.44 26.02
CA ALA A 218 -14.02 -19.64 27.25
C ALA A 218 -13.05 -20.09 28.35
N SER A 219 -12.84 -21.41 28.49
CA SER A 219 -11.87 -21.97 29.45
C SER A 219 -10.43 -21.61 29.10
N GLU A 220 -10.06 -21.72 27.82
CA GLU A 220 -8.73 -21.38 27.33
C GLU A 220 -8.46 -19.88 27.48
N TYR A 221 -9.42 -19.03 27.10
CA TYR A 221 -9.33 -17.58 27.29
C TYR A 221 -9.18 -17.17 28.77
N ALA A 222 -9.92 -17.84 29.66
CA ALA A 222 -9.82 -17.59 31.10
C ALA A 222 -8.44 -17.95 31.65
N ALA A 223 -7.83 -19.03 31.15
CA ALA A 223 -6.49 -19.47 31.53
C ALA A 223 -5.36 -18.71 30.82
N ALA A 224 -5.63 -18.07 29.68
CA ALA A 224 -4.63 -17.40 28.86
C ALA A 224 -3.96 -16.24 29.62
N PRO A 225 -2.62 -16.11 29.54
CA PRO A 225 -1.93 -14.92 30.03
C PRO A 225 -2.39 -13.67 29.27
N ALA A 226 -2.15 -12.48 29.84
CA ALA A 226 -2.66 -11.22 29.30
C ALA A 226 -2.28 -11.00 27.83
N ASN A 227 -1.05 -11.34 27.44
CA ASN A 227 -0.51 -11.21 26.09
C ASN A 227 -0.98 -12.29 25.08
N ARG A 228 -1.92 -13.13 25.50
CA ARG A 228 -2.55 -14.20 24.68
C ARG A 228 -4.07 -14.13 24.68
N LYS A 229 -4.68 -13.24 25.48
CA LYS A 229 -6.14 -13.12 25.56
C LYS A 229 -6.75 -12.67 24.24
N ASP A 230 -6.10 -11.71 23.59
CA ASP A 230 -6.51 -11.15 22.30
C ASP A 230 -6.56 -12.17 21.17
N LEU A 231 -5.82 -13.28 21.27
CA LEU A 231 -5.89 -14.39 20.32
C LEU A 231 -7.31 -14.97 20.17
N PHE A 232 -8.12 -14.90 21.23
CA PHE A 232 -9.48 -15.44 21.24
C PHE A 232 -10.56 -14.38 20.96
N GLU A 233 -10.18 -13.11 20.86
CA GLU A 233 -11.12 -11.98 20.81
C GLU A 233 -11.62 -11.67 19.40
N GLY A 234 -12.91 -11.33 19.36
CA GLY A 234 -13.61 -10.87 18.17
C GLY A 234 -14.05 -11.99 17.27
N THR A 235 -14.77 -12.90 17.91
CA THR A 235 -15.53 -13.97 17.27
C THR A 235 -14.66 -14.77 16.30
N VAL A 236 -13.41 -15.01 16.70
CA VAL A 236 -12.40 -15.71 15.92
C VAL A 236 -12.92 -17.08 15.47
N ASN A 237 -12.83 -17.34 14.17
CA ASN A 237 -13.40 -18.51 13.49
C ASN A 237 -14.93 -18.66 13.58
N VAL A 238 -15.65 -17.80 14.29
CA VAL A 238 -17.13 -17.86 14.40
C VAL A 238 -17.78 -17.45 13.10
N HIS A 239 -17.32 -16.37 12.46
CA HIS A 239 -17.78 -15.98 11.11
C HIS A 239 -17.70 -17.15 10.14
N TRP A 240 -16.59 -17.88 10.20
CA TRP A 240 -16.35 -19.06 9.37
C TRP A 240 -17.24 -20.25 9.77
N LYS A 241 -17.36 -20.55 11.07
CA LYS A 241 -18.18 -21.65 11.61
C LYS A 241 -19.68 -21.43 11.41
N ALA A 242 -20.14 -20.19 11.54
CA ALA A 242 -21.51 -19.76 11.27
C ALA A 242 -21.83 -19.74 9.77
N GLY A 243 -20.80 -19.65 8.94
CA GLY A 243 -20.93 -19.69 7.49
C GLY A 243 -21.35 -21.06 6.96
N LEU A 244 -22.21 -21.05 5.95
CA LEU A 244 -22.70 -22.25 5.29
C LEU A 244 -21.94 -22.51 4.00
N LYS A 245 -21.74 -23.80 3.70
CA LYS A 245 -21.38 -24.24 2.35
C LYS A 245 -22.49 -23.88 1.39
N LEU A 246 -22.15 -23.83 0.11
CA LEU A 246 -23.11 -23.49 -0.94
C LEU A 246 -23.59 -24.75 -1.68
N ARG A 247 -24.64 -24.61 -2.49
CA ARG A 247 -25.14 -25.66 -3.37
C ARG A 247 -25.44 -25.09 -4.75
N GLY A 248 -25.49 -25.95 -5.76
CA GLY A 248 -25.84 -25.54 -7.12
C GLY A 248 -27.22 -24.90 -7.19
N LYS A 249 -27.35 -23.84 -7.99
CA LYS A 249 -28.63 -23.20 -8.28
C LYS A 249 -29.46 -24.06 -9.22
N THR A 250 -30.77 -23.83 -9.27
CA THR A 250 -31.66 -24.56 -10.17
C THR A 250 -31.22 -24.38 -11.62
N GLY A 251 -30.96 -25.49 -12.33
CA GLY A 251 -30.49 -25.48 -13.71
C GLY A 251 -28.97 -25.31 -13.89
N ASP A 252 -28.20 -25.09 -12.82
CA ASP A 252 -26.73 -25.04 -12.86
C ASP A 252 -26.14 -25.65 -11.57
N THR A 253 -25.88 -26.96 -11.62
CA THR A 253 -25.45 -27.73 -10.44
C THR A 253 -24.01 -27.43 -10.01
N GLY A 254 -23.20 -26.83 -10.89
CA GLY A 254 -21.81 -26.48 -10.59
C GLY A 254 -21.66 -25.16 -9.84
N PHE A 255 -22.66 -24.28 -9.90
CA PHE A 255 -22.53 -22.91 -9.40
C PHE A 255 -23.69 -22.54 -8.49
N ALA A 256 -23.36 -21.99 -7.32
CA ALA A 256 -24.34 -21.49 -6.37
C ALA A 256 -24.93 -20.13 -6.75
N ALA A 257 -24.19 -19.38 -7.56
CA ALA A 257 -24.60 -18.15 -8.21
C ALA A 257 -23.62 -17.84 -9.35
N ARG A 258 -24.09 -17.08 -10.35
CA ARG A 258 -23.24 -16.52 -11.41
C ARG A 258 -22.99 -15.05 -11.18
N GLN A 259 -21.94 -14.52 -11.80
CA GLN A 259 -21.74 -13.08 -11.89
C GLN A 259 -23.02 -12.41 -12.40
N GLY A 260 -23.44 -11.32 -11.76
CA GLY A 260 -24.69 -10.62 -12.05
C GLY A 260 -25.91 -11.11 -11.25
N ASP A 261 -25.88 -12.32 -10.69
CA ASP A 261 -26.94 -12.79 -9.80
C ASP A 261 -26.92 -12.01 -8.48
N THR A 262 -28.09 -11.88 -7.84
CA THR A 262 -28.24 -11.34 -6.47
C THR A 262 -28.67 -12.41 -5.47
N VAL A 263 -28.91 -13.63 -5.91
CA VAL A 263 -29.39 -14.74 -5.07
C VAL A 263 -28.30 -15.79 -4.95
N VAL A 264 -27.95 -16.14 -3.71
CA VAL A 264 -26.95 -17.17 -3.40
C VAL A 264 -27.63 -18.39 -2.80
N HIS A 265 -27.36 -19.56 -3.37
CA HIS A 265 -27.94 -20.83 -2.94
C HIS A 265 -27.11 -21.49 -1.84
N LEU A 266 -27.71 -21.60 -0.65
CA LEU A 266 -27.09 -22.17 0.55
C LEU A 266 -27.33 -23.68 0.63
N ALA A 267 -26.42 -24.41 1.28
CA ALA A 267 -26.58 -25.84 1.54
C ALA A 267 -27.90 -26.18 2.24
N THR A 268 -28.41 -27.39 2.00
CA THR A 268 -29.68 -27.88 2.57
C THR A 268 -29.63 -28.07 4.09
N SER A 269 -28.44 -28.21 4.66
CA SER A 269 -28.19 -28.38 6.09
C SER A 269 -27.49 -27.16 6.71
N GLY A 270 -27.47 -27.09 8.05
CA GLY A 270 -26.88 -25.98 8.81
C GLY A 270 -27.90 -24.92 9.24
N SER A 271 -27.53 -24.13 10.25
CA SER A 271 -28.41 -23.09 10.82
C SER A 271 -28.44 -21.84 9.94
N LEU A 272 -29.63 -21.25 9.80
CA LEU A 272 -29.83 -19.94 9.16
C LEU A 272 -29.90 -18.79 10.19
N SER A 273 -29.74 -19.07 11.49
CA SER A 273 -29.97 -18.09 12.56
C SER A 273 -29.09 -16.84 12.48
N ALA A 274 -27.90 -16.94 11.87
CA ALA A 274 -26.97 -15.82 11.68
C ALA A 274 -27.21 -15.06 10.36
N PHE A 275 -28.10 -15.54 9.49
CA PHE A 275 -28.46 -14.87 8.25
C PHE A 275 -29.75 -14.08 8.50
N THR A 276 -29.60 -12.77 8.67
CA THR A 276 -30.71 -11.86 8.97
C THR A 276 -30.80 -10.77 7.93
N VAL A 277 -32.01 -10.31 7.60
CA VAL A 277 -32.20 -9.14 6.74
C VAL A 277 -31.56 -7.92 7.41
N GLY A 278 -30.75 -7.17 6.66
CA GLY A 278 -29.91 -6.09 7.17
C GLY A 278 -28.56 -6.54 7.72
N GLY A 279 -28.37 -7.84 7.96
CA GLY A 279 -27.09 -8.41 8.35
C GLY A 279 -26.07 -8.40 7.21
N LEU A 280 -24.78 -8.47 7.56
CA LEU A 280 -23.68 -8.52 6.61
C LEU A 280 -23.26 -9.97 6.33
N VAL A 281 -22.90 -10.27 5.09
CA VAL A 281 -22.42 -11.59 4.66
C VAL A 281 -21.25 -11.44 3.70
N ASN A 282 -20.16 -12.16 3.94
CA ASN A 282 -19.11 -12.33 2.94
C ASN A 282 -19.41 -13.57 2.09
N VAL A 283 -19.59 -13.37 0.78
CA VAL A 283 -19.76 -14.46 -0.19
C VAL A 283 -18.39 -14.81 -0.77
N ARG A 284 -17.88 -16.01 -0.47
CA ARG A 284 -16.52 -16.44 -0.76
C ARG A 284 -16.52 -17.57 -1.79
N ALA A 285 -15.98 -17.32 -2.97
CA ALA A 285 -15.82 -18.33 -4.01
C ALA A 285 -14.49 -19.08 -3.85
N ALA A 286 -14.54 -20.40 -3.94
CA ALA A 286 -13.36 -21.25 -3.95
C ALA A 286 -12.49 -20.95 -5.18
N ASN A 287 -11.18 -20.96 -4.98
CA ASN A 287 -10.16 -20.97 -6.02
C ASN A 287 -10.11 -22.37 -6.64
N SER A 288 -9.90 -22.42 -7.95
CA SER A 288 -9.76 -23.67 -8.73
C SER A 288 -8.45 -23.66 -9.51
N LEU A 289 -8.00 -24.82 -10.00
CA LEU A 289 -6.81 -24.88 -10.85
C LEU A 289 -7.02 -24.11 -12.16
N ASN A 290 -8.23 -24.14 -12.75
CA ASN A 290 -8.54 -23.35 -13.93
C ASN A 290 -8.49 -21.84 -13.63
N PHE A 291 -8.91 -21.42 -12.42
CA PHE A 291 -8.80 -20.02 -12.01
C PHE A 291 -7.33 -19.58 -11.82
N TYR A 292 -6.46 -20.44 -11.30
CA TYR A 292 -5.02 -20.17 -11.27
C TYR A 292 -4.38 -20.19 -12.67
N ALA A 293 -4.78 -21.13 -13.53
CA ALA A 293 -4.25 -21.22 -14.88
C ALA A 293 -4.60 -19.98 -15.72
N GLN A 294 -5.76 -19.35 -15.48
CA GLN A 294 -6.08 -18.05 -16.08
C GLN A 294 -4.99 -17.01 -15.79
N GLN A 295 -4.35 -17.09 -14.62
CA GLN A 295 -3.31 -16.16 -14.16
C GLN A 295 -1.89 -16.51 -14.66
N ASP A 296 -1.73 -17.50 -15.54
CA ASP A 296 -0.43 -18.10 -15.86
C ASP A 296 0.29 -18.68 -14.62
N VAL A 297 -0.50 -19.25 -13.69
CA VAL A 297 0.00 -19.87 -12.46
C VAL A 297 -0.35 -21.34 -12.43
N THR A 298 0.66 -22.16 -12.13
CA THR A 298 0.55 -23.62 -12.01
C THR A 298 1.03 -24.08 -10.62
N PRO A 299 0.73 -25.34 -10.21
CA PRO A 299 1.27 -25.90 -8.97
C PRO A 299 2.80 -25.93 -8.89
N ALA A 300 3.51 -25.85 -10.03
CA ALA A 300 4.97 -25.83 -10.06
C ALA A 300 5.55 -24.46 -9.67
N ASP A 301 4.76 -23.39 -9.74
CA ASP A 301 5.22 -22.03 -9.47
C ASP A 301 5.22 -21.69 -7.97
N GLY A 302 4.51 -22.47 -7.15
CA GLY A 302 4.48 -22.32 -5.70
C GLY A 302 3.28 -22.98 -5.03
N THR A 303 3.17 -22.78 -3.72
CA THR A 303 2.03 -23.29 -2.95
C THR A 303 0.76 -22.53 -3.32
N LEU A 304 -0.16 -23.21 -3.99
CA LEU A 304 -1.49 -22.67 -4.28
C LEU A 304 -2.36 -22.71 -3.03
N GLN A 305 -2.99 -21.58 -2.72
CA GLN A 305 -3.82 -21.44 -1.52
C GLN A 305 -5.29 -21.22 -1.89
N ASN A 306 -6.20 -21.66 -1.04
CA ASN A 306 -7.61 -21.30 -1.16
C ASN A 306 -7.99 -20.30 -0.08
N ILE A 307 -7.51 -19.06 -0.24
CA ILE A 307 -7.91 -17.93 0.60
C ILE A 307 -9.18 -17.21 0.08
N HIS A 308 -9.89 -17.85 -0.86
CA HIS A 308 -11.06 -17.33 -1.56
C HIS A 308 -10.81 -15.96 -2.19
N MET A 309 -9.90 -15.91 -3.17
CA MET A 309 -9.49 -14.65 -3.82
C MET A 309 -10.65 -13.90 -4.48
N ARG A 310 -11.79 -14.56 -4.70
CA ARG A 310 -13.04 -13.96 -5.16
C ARG A 310 -14.01 -13.91 -3.99
N GLN A 311 -14.02 -12.78 -3.28
CA GLN A 311 -14.87 -12.58 -2.12
C GLN A 311 -15.27 -11.11 -1.94
N GLN A 312 -16.37 -10.87 -1.22
CA GLN A 312 -16.94 -9.54 -0.99
C GLN A 312 -18.01 -9.59 0.10
N ILE A 313 -18.06 -8.54 0.92
CA ILE A 313 -19.14 -8.32 1.88
C ILE A 313 -20.34 -7.66 1.19
N PHE A 314 -21.53 -8.16 1.51
CA PHE A 314 -22.83 -7.67 1.06
C PHE A 314 -23.78 -7.47 2.23
N THR A 315 -24.82 -6.68 2.02
CA THR A 315 -25.98 -6.62 2.92
C THR A 315 -27.02 -7.64 2.48
N ILE A 316 -27.54 -8.45 3.41
CA ILE A 316 -28.64 -9.39 3.13
C ILE A 316 -29.95 -8.60 3.04
N THR A 317 -30.66 -8.72 1.91
CA THR A 317 -31.95 -8.06 1.67
C THR A 317 -33.14 -9.00 1.85
N ALA A 318 -32.94 -10.32 1.69
CA ALA A 318 -33.95 -11.33 1.94
C ALA A 318 -33.31 -12.66 2.37
N VAL A 319 -34.05 -13.44 3.17
CA VAL A 319 -33.70 -14.80 3.56
C VAL A 319 -34.91 -15.69 3.25
N ASP A 320 -34.73 -16.65 2.36
CA ASP A 320 -35.75 -17.66 2.07
C ASP A 320 -35.35 -18.97 2.73
N ALA A 321 -35.95 -19.26 3.88
CA ALA A 321 -35.66 -20.47 4.64
C ALA A 321 -36.15 -21.76 3.95
N THR A 322 -37.20 -21.65 3.13
CA THR A 322 -37.79 -22.78 2.40
C THR A 322 -36.89 -23.18 1.24
N ASN A 323 -36.51 -22.22 0.41
CA ASN A 323 -35.64 -22.43 -0.74
C ASN A 323 -34.15 -22.35 -0.39
N ARG A 324 -33.80 -22.07 0.88
CA ARG A 324 -32.43 -21.96 1.38
C ARG A 324 -31.57 -21.04 0.51
N THR A 325 -32.04 -19.83 0.34
CA THR A 325 -31.32 -18.78 -0.37
C THR A 325 -31.23 -17.52 0.47
N ILE A 326 -30.22 -16.71 0.17
CA ILE A 326 -30.15 -15.32 0.58
C ILE A 326 -30.12 -14.44 -0.66
N THR A 327 -30.75 -13.27 -0.56
CA THR A 327 -30.61 -12.20 -1.56
C THR A 327 -29.69 -11.12 -1.01
N VAL A 328 -28.75 -10.66 -1.83
CA VAL A 328 -27.79 -9.59 -1.49
C VAL A 328 -28.19 -8.24 -2.11
N ASP A 329 -27.63 -7.15 -1.60
CA ASP A 329 -27.99 -5.76 -1.95
C ASP A 329 -27.46 -5.26 -3.29
N LYS A 330 -26.54 -5.99 -3.92
CA LYS A 330 -26.04 -5.71 -5.27
C LYS A 330 -25.62 -6.99 -6.00
N PRO A 331 -25.56 -6.97 -7.34
CA PRO A 331 -25.12 -8.10 -8.13
C PRO A 331 -23.71 -8.59 -7.75
N LEU A 332 -23.49 -9.90 -7.80
CA LEU A 332 -22.18 -10.51 -7.63
C LEU A 332 -21.23 -10.11 -8.75
N GLU A 333 -19.98 -9.85 -8.40
CA GLU A 333 -18.93 -9.44 -9.34
C GLU A 333 -18.17 -10.64 -9.95
N TYR A 334 -18.50 -11.86 -9.54
CA TYR A 334 -17.83 -13.09 -9.92
C TYR A 334 -18.77 -14.28 -9.83
N ASP A 335 -18.43 -15.33 -10.58
CA ASP A 335 -19.07 -16.63 -10.44
C ASP A 335 -18.75 -17.28 -9.08
N VAL A 336 -19.73 -17.96 -8.51
CA VAL A 336 -19.62 -18.65 -7.22
C VAL A 336 -19.78 -20.15 -7.45
N PRO A 337 -18.69 -20.88 -7.75
CA PRO A 337 -18.75 -22.33 -7.88
C PRO A 337 -19.16 -22.96 -6.55
N VAL A 338 -19.72 -24.18 -6.56
CA VAL A 338 -20.01 -24.88 -5.29
C VAL A 338 -18.72 -25.26 -4.58
N THR A 339 -17.74 -25.76 -5.33
CA THR A 339 -16.42 -26.19 -4.85
C THR A 339 -15.32 -25.80 -5.84
N SER A 340 -14.05 -25.92 -5.43
CA SER A 340 -12.87 -25.71 -6.27
C SER A 340 -12.77 -26.62 -7.49
N THR A 341 -13.55 -27.70 -7.55
CA THR A 341 -13.58 -28.66 -8.66
C THR A 341 -14.84 -28.54 -9.51
N SER A 342 -15.76 -27.63 -9.16
CA SER A 342 -17.05 -27.49 -9.85
C SER A 342 -16.93 -26.96 -11.28
N ASP A 343 -15.79 -26.39 -11.65
CA ASP A 343 -15.47 -25.97 -13.02
C ASP A 343 -14.69 -27.04 -13.82
N GLY A 344 -14.65 -28.28 -13.32
CA GLY A 344 -13.91 -29.39 -13.92
C GLY A 344 -12.44 -29.46 -13.52
N SER A 345 -11.95 -28.54 -12.69
CA SER A 345 -10.58 -28.61 -12.14
C SER A 345 -10.36 -29.86 -11.29
N ALA A 346 -9.12 -30.36 -11.27
CA ALA A 346 -8.68 -31.29 -10.23
C ALA A 346 -8.57 -30.58 -8.87
N ALA A 347 -8.46 -31.38 -7.80
CA ALA A 347 -8.23 -30.89 -6.45
C ALA A 347 -6.86 -30.19 -6.34
N ILE A 348 -6.81 -29.06 -5.64
CA ILE A 348 -5.55 -28.32 -5.42
C ILE A 348 -4.79 -29.06 -4.31
N ASN A 349 -3.63 -29.61 -4.63
CA ASN A 349 -2.82 -30.42 -3.72
C ASN A 349 -3.62 -31.57 -3.06
N GLY A 350 -4.55 -32.18 -3.81
CA GLY A 350 -5.42 -33.25 -3.32
C GLY A 350 -6.58 -32.79 -2.43
N ALA A 351 -6.72 -31.49 -2.15
CA ALA A 351 -7.81 -30.92 -1.37
C ALA A 351 -8.88 -30.26 -2.25
N VAL A 352 -10.14 -30.54 -1.93
CA VAL A 352 -11.30 -29.84 -2.49
C VAL A 352 -11.75 -28.78 -1.51
N TYR A 353 -11.90 -27.55 -1.99
CA TYR A 353 -12.30 -26.42 -1.17
C TYR A 353 -13.74 -26.00 -1.48
N ASP A 354 -14.51 -25.70 -0.45
CA ASP A 354 -15.89 -25.23 -0.59
C ASP A 354 -15.93 -23.70 -0.76
N SER A 355 -16.84 -23.23 -1.61
CA SER A 355 -17.33 -21.86 -1.50
C SER A 355 -18.27 -21.74 -0.31
N LYS A 356 -18.33 -20.55 0.30
CA LYS A 356 -19.15 -20.31 1.49
C LYS A 356 -19.82 -18.94 1.46
N ALA A 357 -20.99 -18.86 2.07
CA ALA A 357 -21.55 -17.60 2.56
C ALA A 357 -21.29 -17.53 4.06
N ALA A 358 -20.50 -16.55 4.50
CA ALA A 358 -20.09 -16.37 5.89
C ALA A 358 -20.74 -15.10 6.45
N PRO A 359 -21.79 -15.21 7.30
CA PRO A 359 -22.38 -14.04 7.94
C PRO A 359 -21.36 -13.43 8.91
N LEU A 360 -21.34 -12.10 8.95
CA LEU A 360 -20.54 -11.40 9.94
C LEU A 360 -21.29 -11.45 11.28
N VAL A 361 -20.77 -12.20 12.24
CA VAL A 361 -21.30 -12.33 13.59
C VAL A 361 -20.66 -11.28 14.48
N ASP A 362 -21.47 -10.39 15.03
CA ASP A 362 -21.04 -9.29 15.89
C ASP A 362 -20.01 -8.34 15.21
N PRO A 363 -20.28 -7.84 13.98
CA PRO A 363 -19.42 -6.84 13.37
C PRO A 363 -19.53 -5.51 14.11
N VAL A 364 -18.44 -4.74 14.15
CA VAL A 364 -18.47 -3.39 14.74
C VAL A 364 -18.88 -2.36 13.68
N LEU A 365 -19.87 -1.54 14.00
CA LEU A 365 -20.53 -0.63 13.07
C LEU A 365 -20.36 0.84 13.47
N GLY A 366 -20.05 1.71 12.51
CA GLY A 366 -20.21 3.15 12.72
C GLY A 366 -19.17 3.79 13.66
N VAL A 367 -17.91 3.33 13.64
CA VAL A 367 -16.84 3.89 14.46
C VAL A 367 -16.10 5.00 13.73
N GLY A 368 -15.90 6.13 14.40
CA GLY A 368 -15.21 7.31 13.88
C GLY A 368 -13.99 7.69 14.70
N PHE A 369 -12.86 7.95 14.03
CA PHE A 369 -11.68 8.57 14.65
C PHE A 369 -11.43 9.96 14.05
N GLU A 370 -11.32 10.98 14.91
CA GLU A 370 -11.35 12.37 14.45
C GLU A 370 -10.34 13.26 15.16
N ASN A 371 -9.58 14.04 14.39
CA ASN A 371 -8.88 15.23 14.87
C ASN A 371 -7.94 15.02 16.08
N PHE A 372 -7.06 14.01 16.01
CA PHE A 372 -5.96 13.84 16.96
C PHE A 372 -4.70 13.35 16.25
N ALA A 373 -3.55 13.52 16.89
CA ALA A 373 -2.28 12.96 16.46
C ALA A 373 -2.01 11.62 17.16
N MET A 374 -1.33 10.71 16.49
CA MET A 374 -0.82 9.46 17.07
C MET A 374 0.62 9.16 16.64
N THR A 375 1.37 8.50 17.50
CA THR A 375 2.73 8.02 17.22
C THR A 375 3.05 6.79 18.05
N GLN A 376 3.96 5.95 17.57
CA GLN A 376 4.58 4.92 18.41
C GLN A 376 5.97 5.39 18.79
N ASP A 377 6.16 5.70 20.07
CA ASP A 377 7.45 6.19 20.57
C ASP A 377 8.40 5.01 20.81
N MET A 378 9.59 5.09 20.20
CA MET A 378 10.64 4.07 20.26
C MET A 378 11.95 4.74 20.71
N PRO A 379 12.17 4.96 22.02
CA PRO A 379 13.29 5.75 22.53
C PRO A 379 14.69 5.25 22.13
N GLY A 380 14.80 3.98 21.72
CA GLY A 380 16.03 3.36 21.24
C GLY A 380 16.30 3.53 19.75
N LEU A 381 15.37 4.13 18.98
CA LEU A 381 15.47 4.29 17.53
C LEU A 381 15.44 5.77 17.14
N ASN A 382 16.16 6.10 16.07
CA ASN A 382 16.14 7.43 15.48
C ASN A 382 15.23 7.43 14.24
N ALA A 383 14.23 8.32 14.21
CA ALA A 383 13.29 8.42 13.10
C ALA A 383 13.99 8.74 11.76
N ALA A 384 15.14 9.42 11.79
CA ALA A 384 15.93 9.69 10.58
C ALA A 384 16.43 8.41 9.91
N ASP A 385 16.72 7.35 10.68
CA ASP A 385 17.20 6.07 10.16
C ASP A 385 16.08 5.24 9.50
N ALA A 386 14.82 5.62 9.75
CA ALA A 386 13.66 5.02 9.12
C ALA A 386 13.33 5.64 7.76
N VAL A 387 13.91 6.80 7.42
CA VAL A 387 13.65 7.49 6.14
C VAL A 387 14.21 6.67 4.99
N HIS A 388 13.34 6.28 4.04
CA HIS A 388 13.67 5.41 2.92
C HIS A 388 14.26 4.03 3.29
N ASN A 389 14.14 3.61 4.54
CA ASN A 389 14.56 2.28 4.98
C ASN A 389 13.36 1.33 4.94
N TYR A 390 13.31 0.43 3.95
CA TYR A 390 12.20 -0.51 3.78
C TYR A 390 12.44 -1.84 4.50
N GLY A 391 13.02 -1.77 5.69
CA GLY A 391 13.30 -2.89 6.58
C GLY A 391 12.44 -2.88 7.83
N ASN A 392 12.46 -3.96 8.61
CA ASN A 392 11.86 -3.97 9.95
C ASN A 392 12.91 -3.54 11.00
N MET A 393 12.79 -2.33 11.56
CA MET A 393 13.75 -1.86 12.56
C MET A 393 13.51 -2.45 13.95
N SER A 394 12.29 -2.88 14.27
CA SER A 394 11.94 -3.56 15.52
C SER A 394 10.74 -4.50 15.34
N PRO A 395 10.99 -5.75 14.91
CA PRO A 395 9.92 -6.71 14.59
C PRO A 395 8.93 -7.00 15.73
N ALA A 396 9.40 -7.00 16.98
CA ALA A 396 8.54 -7.19 18.15
C ALA A 396 7.52 -6.04 18.37
N ASP A 397 7.76 -4.89 17.73
CA ASP A 397 7.03 -3.63 17.91
C ASP A 397 6.23 -3.25 16.65
N GLU A 398 5.93 -4.20 15.78
CA GLU A 398 5.17 -4.03 14.54
C GLU A 398 3.68 -3.71 14.75
N MET A 399 3.35 -2.80 15.66
CA MET A 399 1.98 -2.43 15.97
C MET A 399 1.42 -1.44 14.95
N HIS A 400 0.15 -1.60 14.62
CA HIS A 400 -0.57 -0.69 13.74
C HIS A 400 -1.12 0.52 14.50
N GLY A 401 -1.50 1.58 13.77
CA GLY A 401 -2.25 2.70 14.32
C GLY A 401 -3.70 2.30 14.56
N ILE A 402 -4.50 2.28 13.48
CA ILE A 402 -5.92 1.92 13.52
C ILE A 402 -6.17 0.67 12.68
N VAL A 403 -6.73 -0.37 13.31
CA VAL A 403 -7.10 -1.64 12.68
C VAL A 403 -8.62 -1.73 12.55
N PHE A 404 -9.11 -1.96 11.33
CA PHE A 404 -10.51 -2.30 11.07
C PHE A 404 -10.62 -3.79 10.72
N LYS A 405 -11.18 -4.60 11.62
CA LYS A 405 -11.38 -6.03 11.38
C LYS A 405 -12.82 -6.44 11.65
N TRP A 406 -13.50 -6.99 10.63
CA TRP A 406 -14.94 -7.27 10.68
C TRP A 406 -15.77 -6.02 11.01
N ALA A 407 -15.35 -4.89 10.46
CA ALA A 407 -15.92 -3.58 10.76
C ALA A 407 -16.60 -2.97 9.53
N ALA A 408 -17.68 -2.23 9.74
CA ALA A 408 -18.38 -1.59 8.63
C ALA A 408 -18.81 -0.16 8.93
N ASN A 409 -19.00 0.61 7.86
CA ASN A 409 -19.51 1.98 7.90
C ASN A 409 -18.71 2.85 8.87
N SER A 410 -17.40 2.76 8.86
CA SER A 410 -16.51 3.47 9.79
C SER A 410 -15.66 4.50 9.07
N TRP A 411 -15.12 5.48 9.78
CA TRP A 411 -14.35 6.57 9.16
C TRP A 411 -13.18 7.04 10.00
N VAL A 412 -12.22 7.67 9.31
CA VAL A 412 -11.07 8.32 9.92
C VAL A 412 -10.90 9.68 9.24
N ARG A 413 -10.93 10.77 10.02
CA ARG A 413 -10.75 12.12 9.49
C ARG A 413 -9.86 13.02 10.32
N GLY A 414 -9.00 13.78 9.66
CA GLY A 414 -8.15 14.78 10.31
C GLY A 414 -7.11 14.19 11.27
N ILE A 415 -6.75 12.92 11.12
CA ILE A 415 -5.70 12.27 11.92
C ILE A 415 -4.32 12.63 11.38
N SER A 416 -3.37 12.85 12.28
CA SER A 416 -1.94 12.89 11.96
C SER A 416 -1.25 11.70 12.61
N ALA A 417 -0.68 10.78 11.83
CA ALA A 417 0.14 9.70 12.35
C ALA A 417 1.60 9.94 11.99
N THR A 418 2.49 9.81 12.97
CA THR A 418 3.94 9.93 12.76
C THR A 418 4.64 8.72 13.36
N MET A 419 5.55 8.09 12.61
CA MET A 419 6.35 6.94 13.07
C MET A 419 5.50 5.87 13.78
N THR A 420 4.58 5.25 13.04
CA THR A 420 3.81 4.10 13.55
C THR A 420 4.70 2.85 13.60
N GLY A 421 4.32 1.84 14.41
CA GLY A 421 5.08 0.58 14.47
C GLY A 421 5.14 -0.12 13.11
N SER A 422 4.00 -0.26 12.46
CA SER A 422 3.85 -0.75 11.08
C SER A 422 2.82 0.12 10.33
N HIS A 423 1.63 -0.41 10.02
CA HIS A 423 0.59 0.32 9.29
C HIS A 423 -0.05 1.46 10.10
N PRO A 424 -0.13 2.71 9.62
CA PRO A 424 -0.94 3.73 10.27
C PRO A 424 -2.44 3.40 10.24
N ILE A 425 -2.92 2.85 9.12
CA ILE A 425 -4.28 2.32 8.98
C ILE A 425 -4.18 0.99 8.24
N VAL A 426 -4.88 -0.01 8.76
CA VAL A 426 -5.04 -1.31 8.12
C VAL A 426 -6.49 -1.79 8.23
N SER A 427 -6.96 -2.45 7.18
CA SER A 427 -8.25 -3.13 7.15
C SER A 427 -8.07 -4.62 6.89
N GLU A 428 -9.01 -5.41 7.38
CA GLU A 428 -9.12 -6.84 7.11
C GLU A 428 -10.60 -7.20 7.24
N GLU A 429 -11.26 -7.52 6.12
CA GLU A 429 -12.70 -7.81 6.10
C GLU A 429 -13.54 -6.59 6.55
N ALA A 430 -13.29 -5.45 5.90
CA ALA A 430 -13.93 -4.18 6.21
C ALA A 430 -14.84 -3.69 5.07
N TYR A 431 -15.92 -3.01 5.43
CA TYR A 431 -16.95 -2.60 4.47
C TYR A 431 -17.35 -1.14 4.61
N ARG A 432 -17.34 -0.38 3.50
CA ARG A 432 -17.80 1.03 3.46
C ARG A 432 -17.02 1.94 4.43
N LEU A 433 -15.69 1.83 4.41
CA LEU A 433 -14.80 2.74 5.12
C LEU A 433 -14.71 4.09 4.40
N GLN A 434 -14.51 5.17 5.15
CA GLN A 434 -14.19 6.48 4.57
C GLN A 434 -13.02 7.14 5.30
N ILE A 435 -11.88 7.18 4.65
CA ILE A 435 -10.60 7.64 5.20
C ILE A 435 -10.21 8.95 4.50
N VAL A 436 -10.38 10.08 5.18
CA VAL A 436 -10.35 11.40 4.52
C VAL A 436 -9.54 12.46 5.24
N GLY A 437 -8.73 13.21 4.51
CA GLY A 437 -8.02 14.37 5.05
C GLY A 437 -7.04 14.04 6.18
N ASN A 438 -6.36 12.90 6.09
CA ASN A 438 -5.37 12.47 7.08
C ASN A 438 -3.94 12.71 6.58
N SER A 439 -2.98 12.76 7.52
CA SER A 439 -1.55 12.83 7.22
C SER A 439 -0.83 11.68 7.92
N PHE A 440 -0.07 10.90 7.15
CA PHE A 440 0.73 9.78 7.65
C PHE A 440 2.19 9.98 7.25
N ASP A 441 3.09 9.97 8.23
CA ASP A 441 4.52 10.18 8.00
C ASP A 441 5.36 9.16 8.77
N GLY A 442 5.86 8.17 8.04
CA GLY A 442 6.83 7.22 8.55
C GLY A 442 6.24 6.04 9.33
N SER A 443 6.97 4.93 9.24
CA SER A 443 6.79 3.70 10.02
C SER A 443 8.17 3.17 10.42
N TRP A 444 8.27 2.58 11.60
CA TRP A 444 9.47 1.91 12.10
C TRP A 444 9.74 0.59 11.36
N ASN A 445 8.68 -0.15 11.02
CA ASN A 445 8.78 -1.41 10.31
C ASN A 445 8.14 -1.30 8.93
N LYS A 446 8.90 -1.65 7.89
CA LYS A 446 8.53 -1.57 6.47
C LYS A 446 9.00 -2.79 5.67
N GLY A 447 9.63 -3.77 6.29
CA GLY A 447 10.30 -4.88 5.62
C GLY A 447 9.44 -6.13 5.48
N LYS A 448 10.05 -7.25 5.83
CA LYS A 448 9.48 -8.61 5.76
C LYS A 448 8.11 -8.66 6.43
N GLY A 449 7.25 -9.55 5.94
CA GLY A 449 5.85 -9.66 6.42
C GLY A 449 4.87 -8.67 5.78
N GLY A 450 5.39 -7.69 5.03
CA GLY A 450 4.55 -6.70 4.34
C GLY A 450 4.12 -5.55 5.23
N ASN A 451 5.10 -4.90 5.87
CA ASN A 451 4.87 -3.89 6.89
C ASN A 451 4.90 -2.44 6.36
N GLY A 452 4.33 -1.53 7.15
CA GLY A 452 4.45 -0.07 6.93
C GLY A 452 3.66 0.49 5.74
N TYR A 453 2.60 -0.19 5.36
CA TYR A 453 1.64 0.26 4.36
C TYR A 453 0.53 1.15 4.93
N PHE A 454 -0.03 2.03 4.10
CA PHE A 454 -1.43 2.44 4.24
C PHE A 454 -2.31 1.37 3.58
N ARG A 455 -2.86 0.45 4.38
CA ARG A 455 -3.27 -0.88 3.92
C ARG A 455 -4.78 -1.08 3.77
N GLY A 456 -5.20 -1.39 2.55
CA GLY A 456 -6.53 -1.86 2.19
C GLY A 456 -6.59 -3.36 1.88
N SER A 457 -6.53 -4.24 2.87
CA SER A 457 -6.73 -5.70 2.67
C SER A 457 -8.19 -6.08 2.85
N ARG A 458 -8.75 -6.88 1.93
CA ARG A 458 -10.14 -7.37 2.01
C ARG A 458 -11.12 -6.25 2.40
N VAL A 459 -11.07 -5.16 1.64
CA VAL A 459 -11.86 -3.95 1.88
C VAL A 459 -12.75 -3.66 0.67
N TRP A 460 -14.01 -3.35 0.92
CA TRP A 460 -15.00 -3.17 -0.14
C TRP A 460 -15.79 -1.87 -0.02
N ASP A 461 -16.16 -1.32 -1.17
CA ASP A 461 -16.99 -0.11 -1.32
C ASP A 461 -16.49 1.08 -0.46
N SER A 462 -15.17 1.26 -0.32
CA SER A 462 -14.57 2.23 0.57
C SER A 462 -13.96 3.43 -0.17
N LEU A 463 -13.83 4.57 0.52
CA LEU A 463 -13.36 5.84 -0.04
C LEU A 463 -12.13 6.37 0.72
N TYR A 464 -11.07 6.65 -0.03
CA TYR A 464 -9.81 7.22 0.45
C TYR A 464 -9.56 8.55 -0.25
N ALA A 465 -9.74 9.67 0.44
CA ALA A 465 -9.73 10.97 -0.23
C ALA A 465 -8.93 12.06 0.49
N GLY A 466 -8.13 12.82 -0.26
CA GLY A 466 -7.41 13.97 0.27
C GLY A 466 -6.40 13.64 1.38
N ASN A 467 -5.88 12.41 1.43
CA ASN A 467 -4.87 12.01 2.40
C ASN A 467 -3.46 12.34 1.88
N VAL A 468 -2.54 12.57 2.82
CA VAL A 468 -1.11 12.68 2.55
C VAL A 468 -0.40 11.49 3.19
N SER A 469 0.46 10.83 2.42
CA SER A 469 1.34 9.78 2.92
C SER A 469 2.78 10.08 2.56
N ARG A 470 3.67 9.98 3.54
CA ARG A 470 5.12 10.14 3.42
C ARG A 470 5.86 9.00 4.10
N ASN A 471 6.99 8.59 3.54
CA ASN A 471 7.93 7.65 4.16
C ASN A 471 7.31 6.33 4.63
N LEU A 472 6.19 5.94 4.02
CA LEU A 472 5.57 4.64 4.13
C LEU A 472 6.09 3.73 3.03
N ARG A 473 5.85 2.43 3.18
CA ARG A 473 6.24 1.47 2.15
C ARG A 473 5.29 1.48 0.97
N HIS A 474 3.98 1.33 1.14
CA HIS A 474 3.02 1.32 0.03
C HIS A 474 1.71 1.97 0.47
N PHE A 475 0.98 2.63 -0.44
CA PHE A 475 -0.48 2.57 -0.37
C PHE A 475 -0.90 1.28 -1.06
N THR A 476 -1.83 0.49 -0.49
CA THR A 476 -2.20 -0.78 -1.12
C THR A 476 -3.68 -1.12 -1.08
N PHE A 477 -4.13 -1.79 -2.14
CA PHE A 477 -5.25 -2.70 -2.10
C PHE A 477 -4.76 -4.13 -2.32
N GLN A 478 -5.29 -5.07 -1.52
CA GLN A 478 -4.92 -6.47 -1.61
C GLN A 478 -6.04 -7.44 -1.21
N TRP A 479 -5.90 -8.68 -1.67
CA TRP A 479 -6.76 -9.82 -1.36
C TRP A 479 -8.24 -9.53 -1.57
N SER A 480 -8.63 -9.43 -2.84
CA SER A 480 -10.02 -9.28 -3.29
C SER A 480 -10.66 -7.91 -3.02
N ALA A 481 -9.90 -6.94 -2.54
CA ALA A 481 -10.39 -5.58 -2.34
C ALA A 481 -11.06 -5.04 -3.62
N SER A 482 -12.27 -4.48 -3.49
CA SER A 482 -13.06 -4.11 -4.66
C SER A 482 -14.08 -2.99 -4.44
N GLY A 483 -14.38 -2.26 -5.52
CA GLY A 483 -15.36 -1.16 -5.50
C GLY A 483 -14.86 0.06 -4.73
N ASN A 484 -13.56 0.13 -4.42
CA ASN A 484 -12.99 1.23 -3.66
C ASN A 484 -12.61 2.41 -4.55
N VAL A 485 -12.57 3.61 -3.97
CA VAL A 485 -12.16 4.85 -4.64
C VAL A 485 -11.02 5.50 -3.87
N VAL A 486 -9.95 5.84 -4.59
CA VAL A 486 -8.77 6.56 -4.10
C VAL A 486 -8.66 7.85 -4.89
N ILE A 487 -9.04 8.97 -4.29
CA ILE A 487 -9.23 10.24 -4.99
C ILE A 487 -8.51 11.43 -4.36
N GLY A 488 -7.71 12.15 -5.14
CA GLY A 488 -7.14 13.43 -4.73
C GLY A 488 -6.13 13.33 -3.58
N ASN A 489 -5.50 12.18 -3.38
CA ASN A 489 -4.47 11.98 -2.37
C ASN A 489 -3.09 12.41 -2.88
N ASP A 490 -2.14 12.55 -1.97
CA ASP A 490 -0.75 12.88 -2.24
C ASP A 490 0.18 11.86 -1.58
N PHE A 491 0.86 11.05 -2.40
CA PHE A 491 1.70 9.93 -1.98
C PHE A 491 3.14 10.09 -2.50
N ASP A 492 4.12 9.71 -1.68
CA ASP A 492 5.51 9.51 -2.11
C ASP A 492 5.87 8.03 -2.33
N SER A 493 4.92 7.13 -2.08
CA SER A 493 5.01 5.70 -2.37
C SER A 493 4.18 5.33 -3.59
N ASP A 494 4.39 4.13 -4.12
CA ASP A 494 3.55 3.53 -5.14
C ASP A 494 2.09 3.32 -4.68
N VAL A 495 1.20 3.22 -5.68
CA VAL A 495 -0.13 2.64 -5.54
C VAL A 495 -0.02 1.16 -5.89
N ASN A 496 -0.08 0.32 -4.86
CA ASN A 496 0.23 -1.09 -4.94
C ASN A 496 -1.03 -1.96 -4.98
N LEU A 497 -1.29 -2.58 -6.13
CA LEU A 497 -2.29 -3.63 -6.27
C LEU A 497 -1.57 -4.95 -6.03
N HIS A 498 -1.60 -5.41 -4.78
CA HIS A 498 -0.63 -6.38 -4.25
C HIS A 498 -0.77 -7.80 -4.84
N GLY A 499 -1.95 -8.13 -5.37
CA GLY A 499 -2.30 -9.48 -5.76
C GLY A 499 -3.25 -10.14 -4.75
N GLY A 500 -3.88 -11.22 -5.20
CA GLY A 500 -5.07 -11.77 -4.54
C GLY A 500 -6.39 -11.31 -5.15
N TRP A 501 -6.37 -10.90 -6.42
CA TRP A 501 -7.57 -10.62 -7.23
C TRP A 501 -8.37 -9.36 -6.85
N GLU A 502 -7.68 -8.28 -6.49
CA GLU A 502 -8.28 -6.94 -6.37
C GLU A 502 -8.88 -6.53 -7.70
N ARG A 503 -10.06 -5.90 -7.69
CA ARG A 503 -10.78 -5.60 -8.93
C ARG A 503 -11.67 -4.38 -8.78
N ASN A 504 -12.07 -3.76 -9.88
CA ASN A 504 -13.06 -2.67 -9.88
C ASN A 504 -12.71 -1.49 -8.95
N ASN A 505 -11.42 -1.24 -8.65
CA ASN A 505 -11.03 -0.09 -7.83
C ASN A 505 -10.77 1.11 -8.74
N LEU A 506 -11.12 2.31 -8.30
CA LEU A 506 -10.84 3.57 -9.00
C LEU A 506 -9.74 4.35 -8.30
N ILE A 507 -8.70 4.69 -9.04
CA ILE A 507 -7.58 5.50 -8.59
C ILE A 507 -7.54 6.73 -9.49
N GLU A 508 -7.98 7.89 -8.97
CA GLU A 508 -8.03 9.11 -9.76
C GLU A 508 -7.59 10.38 -9.04
N LEU A 509 -7.14 11.39 -9.79
CA LEU A 509 -6.74 12.71 -9.27
C LEU A 509 -5.64 12.71 -8.21
N ASN A 510 -4.99 11.58 -7.96
CA ASN A 510 -3.93 11.50 -6.97
C ASN A 510 -2.64 12.10 -7.54
N THR A 511 -1.83 12.67 -6.66
CA THR A 511 -0.42 12.95 -6.93
C THR A 511 0.40 11.83 -6.33
N VAL A 512 1.20 11.16 -7.16
CA VAL A 512 2.05 10.04 -6.78
C VAL A 512 3.46 10.36 -7.27
N THR A 513 4.35 10.69 -6.33
CA THR A 513 5.70 11.20 -6.61
C THR A 513 6.73 10.27 -6.00
N VAL A 514 7.18 9.28 -6.78
CA VAL A 514 8.00 8.20 -6.25
C VAL A 514 9.49 8.52 -6.36
N PRO A 515 10.23 8.69 -5.25
CA PRO A 515 11.66 8.99 -5.27
C PRO A 515 12.48 7.76 -5.71
N TYR A 516 13.75 7.94 -6.05
CA TYR A 516 14.63 6.82 -6.42
C TYR A 516 14.82 5.85 -5.25
N GLU A 517 14.93 6.41 -4.06
CA GLU A 517 15.17 5.69 -2.81
C GLU A 517 13.99 4.79 -2.43
N HIS A 518 12.80 5.00 -3.01
CA HIS A 518 11.65 4.10 -2.87
C HIS A 518 11.83 2.82 -3.67
N ARG A 519 12.53 1.86 -3.06
CA ARG A 519 12.95 0.63 -3.71
C ARG A 519 13.31 -0.45 -2.70
N SER A 520 13.22 -1.71 -3.14
CA SER A 520 13.56 -2.89 -2.35
C SER A 520 15.00 -2.82 -1.80
N GLY A 521 15.94 -2.39 -2.63
CA GLY A 521 17.36 -2.25 -2.25
C GLY A 521 17.72 -1.11 -1.29
N SER A 522 16.76 -0.30 -0.81
CA SER A 522 17.03 0.73 0.22
C SER A 522 16.83 0.21 1.65
N CYS A 523 16.56 -1.07 1.82
CA CYS A 523 16.48 -1.69 3.14
C CYS A 523 17.86 -1.86 3.79
N THR A 524 17.96 -1.59 5.10
CA THR A 524 19.21 -1.71 5.87
C THR A 524 19.17 -2.74 7.01
N ALA A 525 17.98 -3.20 7.43
CA ALA A 525 17.80 -4.18 8.51
C ALA A 525 16.55 -5.04 8.30
N ASN A 526 16.62 -6.35 8.61
CA ASN A 526 15.49 -7.29 8.51
C ASN A 526 14.72 -7.16 7.18
N CYS A 527 15.50 -7.20 6.10
CA CYS A 527 15.01 -6.96 4.75
C CYS A 527 14.20 -8.12 4.22
N GLY A 528 13.14 -7.80 3.50
CA GLY A 528 12.44 -8.79 2.70
C GLY A 528 11.12 -8.28 2.14
N GLU A 529 10.64 -8.98 1.11
CA GLU A 529 9.28 -8.83 0.62
C GLU A 529 8.29 -9.60 1.52
N GLU A 530 7.00 -9.30 1.33
CA GLU A 530 5.93 -10.16 1.83
C GLU A 530 6.14 -11.56 1.21
N GLY A 531 6.12 -12.65 2.00
CA GLY A 531 6.44 -13.99 1.48
C GLY A 531 7.93 -14.40 1.46
N GLY A 532 8.81 -13.60 2.08
CA GLY A 532 10.13 -14.08 2.54
C GLY A 532 11.29 -14.05 1.54
N GLY A 533 11.15 -13.35 0.41
CA GLY A 533 12.27 -13.07 -0.50
C GLY A 533 13.20 -11.96 0.01
N GLY A 534 14.47 -11.99 -0.37
CA GLY A 534 15.42 -10.90 -0.09
C GLY A 534 15.22 -9.67 -0.99
N PRO A 535 15.91 -8.55 -0.71
CA PRO A 535 15.79 -7.35 -1.53
C PRO A 535 16.27 -7.62 -2.97
N ASP A 536 15.57 -7.02 -3.93
CA ASP A 536 15.90 -7.11 -5.35
C ASP A 536 16.34 -5.75 -5.91
N ALA A 537 16.75 -5.73 -7.18
CA ALA A 537 17.20 -4.53 -7.87
C ALA A 537 16.04 -3.62 -8.33
N SER A 538 14.78 -3.97 -8.03
CA SER A 538 13.64 -3.20 -8.48
C SER A 538 13.63 -1.82 -7.83
N THR A 539 13.35 -0.80 -8.64
CA THR A 539 12.98 0.52 -8.16
C THR A 539 11.48 0.64 -8.34
N TRP A 540 10.72 0.72 -7.25
CA TRP A 540 9.26 0.73 -7.37
C TRP A 540 8.79 1.96 -8.15
N PHE A 541 7.80 1.75 -9.01
CA PHE A 541 7.19 2.79 -9.86
C PHE A 541 5.86 3.25 -9.27
N PRO A 542 5.27 4.36 -9.73
CA PRO A 542 3.99 4.87 -9.21
C PRO A 542 2.84 3.86 -9.20
N ILE A 543 2.89 2.84 -10.06
CA ILE A 543 1.98 1.69 -10.04
C ILE A 543 2.80 0.44 -9.74
N TRP A 544 2.28 -0.39 -8.84
CA TRP A 544 2.72 -1.77 -8.67
C TRP A 544 1.56 -2.73 -8.89
N TRP A 545 1.80 -3.83 -9.60
CA TRP A 545 0.78 -4.79 -10.01
C TRP A 545 1.19 -6.22 -9.66
N GLY A 546 0.34 -6.97 -8.96
CA GLY A 546 0.55 -8.39 -8.68
C GLY A 546 0.46 -9.19 -9.98
N ALA A 547 1.60 -9.69 -10.47
CA ALA A 547 1.67 -10.40 -11.76
C ALA A 547 2.14 -11.85 -11.62
N GLY A 548 1.42 -12.73 -12.31
CA GLY A 548 1.75 -14.11 -12.63
C GLY A 548 2.39 -14.91 -11.50
N LYS A 549 3.47 -15.59 -11.88
CA LYS A 549 4.18 -16.56 -11.04
C LYS A 549 4.74 -15.95 -9.77
N LYS A 550 5.27 -14.72 -9.80
CA LYS A 550 5.76 -14.08 -8.58
C LYS A 550 4.62 -13.84 -7.59
N ALA A 551 3.45 -13.45 -8.10
CA ALA A 551 2.31 -13.14 -7.26
C ALA A 551 1.69 -14.35 -6.56
N VAL A 552 2.02 -15.59 -6.94
CA VAL A 552 1.51 -16.80 -6.27
C VAL A 552 1.78 -16.80 -4.76
N LYS A 553 2.89 -16.21 -4.32
CA LYS A 553 3.25 -16.05 -2.89
C LYS A 553 2.25 -15.18 -2.12
N TRP A 554 1.59 -14.26 -2.82
CA TRP A 554 0.58 -13.33 -2.30
C TRP A 554 -0.84 -13.74 -2.68
N SER A 555 -1.03 -15.03 -2.99
CA SER A 555 -2.28 -15.58 -3.49
C SER A 555 -2.66 -15.09 -4.89
N GLY A 556 -1.72 -15.06 -5.83
CA GLY A 556 -1.98 -14.87 -7.26
C GLY A 556 -2.09 -13.41 -7.73
N SER A 557 -2.37 -13.23 -9.03
CA SER A 557 -2.35 -11.93 -9.71
C SER A 557 -3.47 -10.98 -9.26
N SER A 558 -3.27 -9.68 -9.51
CA SER A 558 -4.34 -8.68 -9.41
C SER A 558 -5.41 -8.91 -10.48
N GLY A 559 -6.65 -8.60 -10.11
CA GLY A 559 -7.86 -8.90 -10.88
C GLY A 559 -8.27 -7.77 -11.85
N PRO A 560 -9.48 -7.87 -12.43
CA PRO A 560 -9.89 -7.01 -13.55
C PRO A 560 -10.32 -5.59 -13.16
N ARG A 561 -10.29 -4.69 -14.15
CA ARG A 561 -10.96 -3.37 -14.12
C ARG A 561 -10.53 -2.48 -12.97
N ASN A 562 -9.26 -2.55 -12.57
CA ASN A 562 -8.67 -1.52 -11.73
C ASN A 562 -8.36 -0.31 -12.63
N VAL A 563 -8.94 0.84 -12.31
CA VAL A 563 -8.98 2.01 -13.19
C VAL A 563 -8.07 3.11 -12.68
N PHE A 564 -7.17 3.58 -13.55
CA PHE A 564 -6.37 4.78 -13.33
C PHE A 564 -6.85 5.89 -14.26
N PHE A 565 -7.20 7.05 -13.69
CA PHE A 565 -7.71 8.19 -14.45
C PHE A 565 -7.22 9.51 -13.87
N ASN A 566 -6.74 10.43 -14.70
CA ASN A 566 -6.38 11.80 -14.31
C ASN A 566 -5.45 11.96 -13.08
N ASN A 567 -4.65 10.96 -12.73
CA ASN A 567 -3.59 11.11 -11.73
C ASN A 567 -2.39 11.89 -12.28
N THR A 568 -1.64 12.52 -11.38
CA THR A 568 -0.28 13.02 -11.63
C THR A 568 0.71 12.02 -11.06
N MET A 569 1.31 11.19 -11.91
CA MET A 569 2.25 10.16 -11.50
C MET A 569 3.64 10.45 -12.03
N THR A 570 4.63 10.52 -11.15
CA THR A 570 6.02 10.80 -11.52
C THR A 570 7.00 9.89 -10.78
N LYS A 571 8.12 9.60 -11.43
CA LYS A 571 9.18 8.73 -10.91
C LYS A 571 10.53 9.41 -11.05
N GLN A 572 11.34 9.36 -10.00
CA GLN A 572 12.77 9.64 -10.09
C GLN A 572 13.53 8.32 -10.38
N LEU A 573 14.13 8.23 -11.57
CA LEU A 573 14.79 7.01 -12.06
C LEU A 573 16.20 6.77 -11.48
N THR A 574 16.88 7.84 -11.08
CA THR A 574 18.19 7.78 -10.43
C THR A 574 18.24 8.81 -9.29
N ALA A 575 19.01 8.52 -8.25
CA ALA A 575 19.11 9.39 -7.07
C ALA A 575 19.41 10.84 -7.46
N GLY A 576 18.62 11.78 -6.95
CA GLY A 576 18.78 13.21 -7.22
C GLY A 576 18.40 13.70 -8.62
N ALA A 577 17.96 12.82 -9.54
CA ALA A 577 17.49 13.22 -10.86
C ALA A 577 16.14 13.94 -10.83
N ALA A 578 15.76 14.54 -11.96
CA ALA A 578 14.42 15.09 -12.12
C ALA A 578 13.35 13.99 -12.13
N TYR A 579 12.18 14.30 -11.62
CA TYR A 579 11.01 13.44 -11.72
C TYR A 579 10.47 13.42 -13.16
N THR A 580 10.29 12.22 -13.70
CA THR A 580 9.72 12.00 -15.04
C THR A 580 8.26 11.56 -14.93
N PRO A 581 7.34 12.10 -15.74
CA PRO A 581 5.96 11.60 -15.82
C PRO A 581 5.92 10.12 -16.18
N TYR A 582 5.04 9.36 -15.52
CA TYR A 582 4.87 7.92 -15.76
C TYR A 582 3.97 7.62 -16.96
N TYR A 583 2.88 8.37 -17.13
CA TYR A 583 2.08 8.39 -18.35
C TYR A 583 1.66 9.82 -18.69
N ALA A 584 1.44 10.10 -19.97
CA ALA A 584 1.23 11.47 -20.47
C ALA A 584 -0.25 11.85 -20.62
N ASP A 585 -1.13 10.93 -21.04
CA ASP A 585 -2.55 11.24 -21.27
C ASP A 585 -3.37 11.06 -19.99
N ARG A 586 -3.76 12.18 -19.38
CA ARG A 586 -4.57 12.22 -18.17
C ARG A 586 -6.08 12.14 -18.41
N GLN A 587 -6.55 12.26 -19.64
CA GLN A 587 -7.96 12.13 -20.02
C GLN A 587 -8.32 10.71 -20.45
N ARG A 588 -7.32 9.82 -20.53
CA ARG A 588 -7.50 8.42 -20.85
C ARG A 588 -7.89 7.62 -19.61
N ILE A 589 -8.79 6.66 -19.81
CA ILE A 589 -9.18 5.70 -18.79
C ILE A 589 -8.31 4.46 -19.01
N TYR A 590 -7.37 4.20 -18.10
CA TYR A 590 -6.54 2.99 -18.14
C TYR A 590 -7.17 1.92 -17.24
N GLN A 591 -7.75 0.88 -17.84
CA GLN A 591 -8.33 -0.25 -17.12
C GLN A 591 -7.37 -1.44 -17.12
N PHE A 592 -6.70 -1.67 -16.01
CA PHE A 592 -5.76 -2.79 -15.85
C PHE A 592 -6.48 -4.12 -15.62
N GLY A 593 -5.88 -5.21 -16.10
CA GLY A 593 -6.43 -6.55 -16.04
C GLY A 593 -7.67 -6.71 -16.94
N TRP A 594 -7.75 -5.97 -18.05
CA TRP A 594 -8.93 -5.91 -18.92
C TRP A 594 -8.52 -5.71 -20.39
N ASN A 595 -9.19 -6.41 -21.31
CA ASN A 595 -8.97 -6.25 -22.77
C ASN A 595 -10.15 -5.59 -23.51
N GLY A 596 -11.15 -5.11 -22.78
CA GLY A 596 -12.38 -4.54 -23.32
C GLY A 596 -13.61 -5.46 -23.15
N THR A 597 -13.43 -6.78 -23.13
CA THR A 597 -14.52 -7.76 -23.03
C THR A 597 -14.40 -8.71 -21.84
N GLY A 598 -13.18 -8.99 -21.40
CA GLY A 598 -12.89 -9.90 -20.30
C GLY A 598 -11.61 -9.54 -19.56
N TRP A 599 -11.35 -10.27 -18.46
CA TRP A 599 -10.07 -10.20 -17.79
C TRP A 599 -8.97 -10.74 -18.74
N GLN A 600 -7.83 -10.07 -18.73
CA GLN A 600 -6.64 -10.43 -19.51
C GLN A 600 -5.41 -10.20 -18.63
N HIS A 601 -4.53 -11.19 -18.54
CA HIS A 601 -3.25 -11.02 -17.86
C HIS A 601 -2.41 -9.96 -18.58
N LEU A 602 -1.61 -9.19 -17.85
CA LEU A 602 -0.62 -8.30 -18.47
C LEU A 602 0.41 -9.14 -19.22
N ASP A 603 0.65 -8.83 -20.49
CA ASP A 603 1.55 -9.62 -21.34
C ASP A 603 2.45 -8.73 -22.19
N SER A 604 3.55 -9.29 -22.69
CA SER A 604 4.44 -8.62 -23.63
C SER A 604 4.72 -9.56 -24.80
N GLY A 605 4.35 -9.12 -26.01
CA GLY A 605 4.44 -9.96 -27.20
C GLY A 605 3.54 -11.21 -27.15
N GLY A 606 2.41 -11.14 -26.42
CA GLY A 606 1.48 -12.25 -26.24
C GLY A 606 1.85 -13.24 -25.12
N MET A 607 2.97 -13.01 -24.43
CA MET A 607 3.42 -13.86 -23.33
C MET A 607 3.14 -13.18 -21.97
N PRO A 608 2.32 -13.79 -21.08
CA PRO A 608 2.06 -13.27 -19.75
C PRO A 608 3.35 -12.92 -19.01
N ILE A 609 3.39 -11.75 -18.37
CA ILE A 609 4.57 -11.38 -17.59
C ILE A 609 4.59 -12.20 -16.27
N PRO A 610 5.73 -12.78 -15.90
CA PRO A 610 5.83 -13.58 -14.67
C PRO A 610 5.99 -12.73 -13.41
N ASP A 611 6.34 -11.45 -13.57
CA ASP A 611 6.64 -10.47 -12.53
C ASP A 611 6.49 -9.05 -13.10
N TRP A 612 6.00 -8.13 -12.28
CA TRP A 612 5.94 -6.70 -12.57
C TRP A 612 7.31 -6.02 -12.53
N ALA A 613 8.19 -6.45 -11.63
CA ALA A 613 9.49 -5.82 -11.46
C ALA A 613 10.31 -5.84 -12.76
N SER A 614 10.93 -4.69 -13.08
CA SER A 614 11.67 -4.44 -14.33
C SER A 614 10.82 -4.40 -15.61
N ARG A 615 9.48 -4.38 -15.50
CA ARG A 615 8.54 -4.31 -16.64
C ARG A 615 7.50 -3.20 -16.47
N GLU A 616 7.75 -2.27 -15.55
CA GLU A 616 6.83 -1.21 -15.16
C GLU A 616 6.63 -0.17 -16.27
N GLN A 617 7.55 -0.10 -17.24
CA GLN A 617 7.50 0.84 -18.36
C GLN A 617 7.08 0.20 -19.69
N LEU A 618 6.72 -1.09 -19.70
CA LEU A 618 6.19 -1.73 -20.90
C LEU A 618 4.80 -1.17 -21.22
N ASP A 619 4.48 -1.11 -22.51
CA ASP A 619 3.13 -0.76 -22.98
C ASP A 619 2.25 -2.02 -22.95
N TYR A 620 1.26 -2.02 -22.06
CA TYR A 620 0.28 -3.08 -21.91
C TYR A 620 -1.04 -2.77 -22.62
N THR A 621 -1.10 -1.69 -23.41
CA THR A 621 -2.28 -1.35 -24.20
C THR A 621 -2.40 -2.22 -25.45
N GLY A 622 -3.44 -2.01 -26.28
CA GLY A 622 -3.57 -2.73 -27.56
C GLY A 622 -3.92 -4.23 -27.43
N GLY A 623 -4.49 -4.64 -26.30
CA GLY A 623 -4.88 -6.04 -26.03
C GLY A 623 -3.96 -6.77 -25.04
N HIS A 624 -2.93 -6.11 -24.54
CA HIS A 624 -1.91 -6.70 -23.65
C HIS A 624 -2.24 -6.57 -22.15
N GLY A 625 -3.53 -6.52 -21.81
CA GLY A 625 -4.03 -6.50 -20.43
C GLY A 625 -4.36 -5.12 -19.83
N VAL A 626 -4.11 -4.02 -20.56
CA VAL A 626 -4.63 -2.69 -20.21
C VAL A 626 -5.55 -2.16 -21.32
N ASP A 627 -6.84 -2.05 -21.04
CA ASP A 627 -7.77 -1.37 -21.94
C ASP A 627 -7.67 0.14 -21.74
N ALA A 628 -7.15 0.82 -22.77
CA ALA A 628 -7.00 2.27 -22.84
C ALA A 628 -7.74 2.87 -24.05
N THR A 629 -8.77 2.18 -24.55
CA THR A 629 -9.53 2.60 -25.76
C THR A 629 -10.48 3.77 -25.50
N ARG A 630 -10.68 4.14 -24.24
CA ARG A 630 -11.67 5.14 -23.81
C ARG A 630 -11.00 6.38 -23.22
N THR A 631 -11.59 7.52 -23.49
CA THR A 631 -11.31 8.79 -22.82
C THR A 631 -12.56 9.32 -22.15
N ASP A 632 -12.39 10.17 -21.15
CA ASP A 632 -13.47 10.95 -20.56
C ASP A 632 -13.00 12.40 -20.43
N PRO A 633 -13.77 13.39 -20.96
CA PRO A 633 -13.40 14.80 -20.88
C PRO A 633 -13.70 15.42 -19.51
N GLY A 634 -14.45 14.71 -18.66
CA GLY A 634 -14.80 15.16 -17.32
C GLY A 634 -13.56 15.15 -16.42
N PRO A 635 -13.50 16.05 -15.43
CA PRO A 635 -12.36 16.12 -14.54
C PRO A 635 -12.27 14.89 -13.62
N SER A 636 -13.37 14.16 -13.40
CA SER A 636 -13.44 12.97 -12.55
C SER A 636 -14.46 11.96 -13.08
N LEU A 637 -14.19 10.67 -12.86
CA LEU A 637 -15.14 9.58 -13.11
C LEU A 637 -16.12 9.39 -11.94
N PHE A 638 -15.75 9.83 -10.73
CA PHE A 638 -16.53 9.68 -9.50
C PHE A 638 -17.36 10.91 -9.11
N LEU A 639 -16.85 12.12 -9.36
CA LEU A 639 -17.46 13.38 -8.93
C LEU A 639 -17.98 14.19 -10.13
N LYS A 640 -19.09 14.91 -9.95
CA LYS A 640 -19.63 15.84 -10.97
C LYS A 640 -18.78 17.10 -11.09
N SER A 641 -18.31 17.62 -9.96
CA SER A 641 -17.46 18.81 -9.87
C SER A 641 -16.33 18.62 -8.86
N LEU A 642 -15.20 19.28 -9.11
CA LEU A 642 -14.06 19.35 -8.19
C LEU A 642 -14.07 20.58 -7.29
N THR A 643 -14.94 21.56 -7.55
CA THR A 643 -15.11 22.73 -6.69
C THR A 643 -15.99 22.36 -5.51
N GLY A 644 -15.51 22.58 -4.27
CA GLY A 644 -16.32 22.36 -3.08
C GLY A 644 -17.62 23.17 -3.13
N ALA A 645 -18.75 22.57 -2.75
CA ALA A 645 -19.97 23.32 -2.47
C ALA A 645 -19.71 24.30 -1.31
N PRO A 646 -20.31 25.51 -1.29
CA PRO A 646 -20.24 26.38 -0.12
C PRO A 646 -20.87 25.66 1.07
N SER A 647 -20.05 25.32 2.07
CA SER A 647 -20.51 24.77 3.35
C SER A 647 -21.28 25.86 4.14
N PRO A 648 -22.37 25.53 4.87
CA PRO A 648 -22.99 26.46 5.82
C PRO A 648 -22.01 26.73 6.98
N SER A 649 -21.31 27.86 6.88
CA SER A 649 -20.68 28.69 7.93
C SER A 649 -20.34 28.02 9.29
N MET A 650 -19.05 27.71 9.47
CA MET A 650 -18.38 27.75 10.79
C MET A 650 -17.82 29.17 11.02
N PRO A 651 -17.82 29.73 12.24
CA PRO A 651 -17.32 31.07 12.49
C PRO A 651 -15.79 31.13 12.36
N ALA A 652 -15.32 32.04 11.50
CA ALA A 652 -13.91 32.32 11.29
C ALA A 652 -13.29 33.05 12.48
N SER A 653 -12.08 32.64 12.86
CA SER A 653 -11.16 33.42 13.70
C SER A 653 -10.34 34.38 12.80
N PRO A 654 -10.00 35.60 13.24
CA PRO A 654 -9.79 36.74 12.32
C PRO A 654 -8.39 36.79 11.68
N SER A 655 -8.41 37.35 10.47
CA SER A 655 -7.32 37.62 9.53
C SER A 655 -6.13 38.43 10.07
N ALA A 656 -4.94 38.14 9.53
CA ALA A 656 -3.84 39.09 9.44
C ALA A 656 -3.82 39.77 8.05
N SER A 657 -3.53 41.07 8.10
CA SER A 657 -3.70 42.08 7.05
C SER A 657 -2.75 41.96 5.86
N ALA A 658 -3.25 42.33 4.68
CA ALA A 658 -2.53 42.52 3.43
C ALA A 658 -1.82 43.89 3.35
N SER A 659 -0.78 43.98 2.50
CA SER A 659 -0.31 45.21 1.83
C SER A 659 0.53 44.89 0.57
N PRO A 660 0.68 45.83 -0.41
CA PRO A 660 0.53 45.51 -1.84
C PRO A 660 1.73 45.84 -2.78
N GLY A 661 1.82 45.08 -3.88
CA GLY A 661 1.96 45.52 -5.29
C GLY A 661 3.19 46.30 -5.82
N ALA A 662 3.86 45.74 -6.85
CA ALA A 662 4.37 46.41 -8.07
C ALA A 662 4.89 45.33 -9.07
N SER A 663 4.21 45.04 -10.18
CA SER A 663 4.33 45.58 -11.57
C SER A 663 5.42 44.95 -12.46
N PRO A 664 5.18 44.79 -13.78
CA PRO A 664 5.83 43.81 -14.65
C PRO A 664 6.99 44.38 -15.48
N SER A 665 7.91 43.53 -15.94
CA SER A 665 8.91 43.86 -16.96
C SER A 665 8.99 42.79 -18.04
N THR A 666 8.77 43.22 -19.28
CA THR A 666 8.90 42.49 -20.54
C THR A 666 10.28 42.68 -21.14
N SER A 667 10.92 41.62 -21.66
CA SER A 667 11.73 41.74 -22.87
C SER A 667 11.97 40.39 -23.59
N PRO A 668 12.12 40.40 -24.92
CA PRO A 668 12.03 39.22 -25.79
C PRO A 668 13.41 38.68 -26.21
N SER A 669 13.48 37.40 -26.56
CA SER A 669 14.44 36.94 -27.58
C SER A 669 14.01 35.61 -28.18
N ALA A 670 14.00 35.56 -29.51
CA ALA A 670 13.76 34.38 -30.33
C ALA A 670 15.06 34.03 -31.07
N SER A 671 15.45 32.76 -31.12
CA SER A 671 15.60 31.96 -32.36
C SER A 671 16.22 30.57 -32.10
N PRO A 672 15.97 29.58 -32.98
CA PRO A 672 16.25 28.17 -32.76
C PRO A 672 17.62 27.74 -33.31
N SER A 673 18.15 26.61 -32.83
CA SER A 673 19.00 25.76 -33.66
C SER A 673 18.99 24.31 -33.17
N PRO A 674 18.82 23.32 -34.07
CA PRO A 674 18.85 21.91 -33.74
C PRO A 674 20.30 21.45 -33.54
N SER A 675 20.52 20.47 -32.67
CA SER A 675 21.75 19.68 -32.72
C SER A 675 21.41 18.20 -32.93
N PRO A 676 22.26 17.48 -33.68
CA PRO A 676 21.86 16.37 -34.51
C PRO A 676 21.89 15.05 -33.73
N SER A 677 20.86 14.26 -33.91
CA SER A 677 20.89 12.82 -33.65
C SER A 677 22.04 12.20 -34.45
N ALA A 678 23.00 11.59 -33.77
CA ALA A 678 23.93 10.67 -34.42
C ALA A 678 23.13 9.49 -35.02
N PRO A 679 23.55 8.93 -36.17
CA PRO A 679 22.82 7.85 -36.81
C PRO A 679 22.73 6.65 -35.88
N SER A 680 21.52 6.18 -35.60
CA SER A 680 21.30 4.87 -35.00
C SER A 680 21.83 3.82 -35.98
N THR A 681 23.02 3.33 -35.72
CA THR A 681 23.42 2.01 -36.23
C THR A 681 22.43 0.99 -35.68
N CYS A 682 22.16 -0.05 -36.45
CA CYS A 682 21.22 -1.10 -36.05
C CYS A 682 21.78 -2.04 -34.97
N LEU A 683 23.01 -1.79 -34.50
CA LEU A 683 23.58 -2.46 -33.33
C LEU A 683 23.14 -1.76 -32.04
N THR A 684 22.62 -2.54 -31.10
CA THR A 684 22.30 -2.08 -29.74
C THR A 684 23.22 -2.72 -28.74
N VAL A 685 23.54 -2.02 -27.66
CA VAL A 685 24.45 -2.51 -26.62
C VAL A 685 23.84 -2.40 -25.23
N ARG A 686 24.07 -3.42 -24.41
CA ARG A 686 23.70 -3.45 -22.99
C ARG A 686 24.88 -3.93 -22.17
N THR A 687 24.93 -3.55 -20.89
CA THR A 687 25.98 -3.99 -19.97
C THR A 687 25.40 -4.70 -18.77
N VAL A 688 26.14 -5.66 -18.22
CA VAL A 688 25.79 -6.40 -17.01
C VAL A 688 27.01 -6.44 -16.10
N LYS A 689 26.89 -5.91 -14.89
CA LYS A 689 27.96 -6.02 -13.89
C LYS A 689 27.96 -7.45 -13.34
N THR A 690 29.04 -8.20 -13.58
CA THR A 690 29.15 -9.63 -13.22
C THR A 690 29.70 -9.84 -11.82
N SER A 691 30.48 -8.88 -11.31
CA SER A 691 31.05 -8.91 -9.95
C SER A 691 31.47 -7.50 -9.52
N SER A 692 31.54 -7.24 -8.22
CA SER A 692 32.09 -5.98 -7.68
C SER A 692 32.83 -6.18 -6.38
N TRP A 693 33.89 -5.40 -6.17
CA TRP A 693 34.66 -5.32 -4.93
C TRP A 693 34.94 -3.85 -4.58
N SER A 694 35.60 -3.60 -3.45
CA SER A 694 35.77 -2.25 -2.90
C SER A 694 36.50 -1.25 -3.81
N THR A 695 37.28 -1.73 -4.77
CA THR A 695 38.12 -0.90 -5.65
C THR A 695 37.85 -1.11 -7.14
N GLY A 696 36.81 -1.87 -7.51
CA GLY A 696 36.57 -2.21 -8.91
C GLY A 696 35.37 -3.13 -9.14
N TYR A 697 35.13 -3.45 -10.41
CA TYR A 697 34.06 -4.38 -10.80
C TYR A 697 34.39 -5.08 -12.13
N GLY A 698 33.81 -6.25 -12.35
CA GLY A 698 33.76 -6.92 -13.65
C GLY A 698 32.44 -6.62 -14.36
N MET A 699 32.46 -6.45 -15.67
CA MET A 699 31.28 -6.12 -16.48
C MET A 699 31.34 -6.80 -17.84
N ASP A 700 30.25 -7.47 -18.20
CA ASP A 700 30.00 -7.97 -19.55
C ASP A 700 29.23 -6.93 -20.36
N VAL A 701 29.57 -6.83 -21.63
CA VAL A 701 29.02 -5.93 -22.63
C VAL A 701 28.49 -6.79 -23.77
N PHE A 702 27.22 -6.64 -24.08
CA PHE A 702 26.54 -7.43 -25.09
C PHE A 702 26.11 -6.55 -26.26
N ILE A 703 26.43 -6.99 -27.47
CA ILE A 703 26.10 -6.31 -28.73
C ILE A 703 25.06 -7.13 -29.47
N LYS A 704 23.86 -6.60 -29.65
CA LYS A 704 22.80 -7.23 -30.43
C LYS A 704 22.69 -6.61 -31.82
N ASN A 705 22.65 -7.47 -32.83
CA ASN A 705 22.45 -7.04 -34.21
C ASN A 705 20.95 -6.99 -34.55
N ASN A 706 20.39 -5.78 -34.67
CA ASN A 706 19.01 -5.58 -35.15
C ASN A 706 18.97 -5.18 -36.64
N CYS A 707 20.09 -5.31 -37.36
CA CYS A 707 20.16 -5.10 -38.80
C CYS A 707 19.50 -6.28 -39.54
N ALA A 708 19.10 -6.04 -40.79
CA ALA A 708 18.59 -7.11 -41.67
C ALA A 708 19.69 -8.05 -42.19
N THR A 709 20.97 -7.69 -42.03
CA THR A 709 22.14 -8.46 -42.48
C THR A 709 23.10 -8.72 -41.33
N ALA A 710 23.92 -9.77 -41.43
CA ALA A 710 24.96 -10.03 -40.45
C ALA A 710 26.00 -8.88 -40.43
N THR A 711 26.48 -8.49 -39.25
CA THR A 711 27.67 -7.65 -39.13
C THR A 711 28.90 -8.52 -39.26
N THR A 712 30.02 -7.96 -39.74
CA THR A 712 31.33 -8.63 -39.75
C THR A 712 32.34 -7.96 -38.82
N THR A 713 31.99 -6.78 -38.30
CA THR A 713 32.74 -6.04 -37.30
C THR A 713 31.77 -5.31 -36.38
N TRP A 714 32.20 -5.02 -35.15
CA TRP A 714 31.50 -4.11 -34.26
C TRP A 714 32.49 -3.22 -33.51
N ARG A 715 32.04 -2.03 -33.15
CA ARG A 715 32.74 -1.09 -32.27
C ARG A 715 31.80 -0.62 -31.17
N VAL A 716 32.20 -0.81 -29.92
CA VAL A 716 31.51 -0.26 -28.73
C VAL A 716 32.38 0.83 -28.11
N GLU A 717 31.78 1.95 -27.74
CA GLU A 717 32.49 3.04 -27.07
C GLU A 717 31.70 3.56 -25.90
N PHE A 718 32.39 3.94 -24.83
CA PHE A 718 31.79 4.61 -23.66
C PHE A 718 32.83 5.42 -22.90
N ASP A 719 32.34 6.29 -22.04
CA ASP A 719 33.14 7.03 -21.07
C ASP A 719 33.02 6.42 -19.67
N LEU A 720 34.07 6.53 -18.85
CA LEU A 720 34.04 6.23 -17.42
C LEU A 720 34.23 7.50 -16.57
N PRO A 721 33.60 7.64 -15.40
CA PRO A 721 33.80 8.82 -14.55
C PRO A 721 35.24 8.91 -14.04
N THR A 722 35.75 10.13 -13.81
CA THR A 722 37.07 10.34 -13.21
C THR A 722 37.24 9.51 -11.93
N GLY A 723 38.38 8.83 -11.80
CA GLY A 723 38.64 7.88 -10.71
C GLY A 723 38.21 6.44 -11.02
N THR A 724 37.66 6.18 -12.22
CA THR A 724 37.41 4.84 -12.73
C THR A 724 38.00 4.65 -14.12
N THR A 725 38.71 3.54 -14.35
CA THR A 725 39.28 3.20 -15.66
C THR A 725 39.20 1.70 -15.89
N VAL A 726 39.17 1.28 -17.16
CA VAL A 726 39.20 -0.15 -17.49
C VAL A 726 40.60 -0.71 -17.22
N SER A 727 40.73 -1.68 -16.31
CA SER A 727 42.02 -2.30 -15.96
C SER A 727 42.40 -3.45 -16.88
N SER A 728 41.43 -4.28 -17.32
CA SER A 728 41.63 -5.37 -18.28
C SER A 728 40.36 -5.62 -19.09
N SER A 729 40.47 -6.20 -20.28
CA SER A 729 39.32 -6.66 -21.08
C SER A 729 39.63 -7.95 -21.83
N TRP A 730 38.59 -8.71 -22.19
CA TRP A 730 38.66 -9.94 -22.98
C TRP A 730 37.64 -9.92 -24.11
N SER A 731 37.77 -10.83 -25.08
CA SER A 731 36.92 -10.91 -26.30
C SER A 731 36.78 -9.58 -27.06
N SER A 732 37.74 -8.68 -26.91
CA SER A 732 37.74 -7.34 -27.50
C SER A 732 39.17 -6.80 -27.60
N THR A 733 39.42 -5.96 -28.61
CA THR A 733 40.61 -5.10 -28.64
C THR A 733 40.21 -3.73 -28.12
N ARG A 734 40.83 -3.28 -27.03
CA ARG A 734 40.52 -2.01 -26.36
C ARG A 734 41.56 -0.94 -26.66
N THR A 735 41.12 0.24 -27.10
CA THR A 735 41.90 1.48 -27.05
C THR A 735 41.28 2.44 -26.04
N SER A 736 42.09 3.32 -25.44
CA SER A 736 41.60 4.24 -24.39
C SER A 736 42.31 5.57 -24.47
N SER A 737 41.55 6.66 -24.34
CA SER A 737 42.04 8.03 -24.31
C SER A 737 41.40 8.74 -23.12
N ALA A 738 42.18 8.95 -22.05
CA ALA A 738 41.68 9.39 -20.75
C ALA A 738 40.51 8.52 -20.27
N GLN A 739 39.32 9.11 -20.15
CA GLN A 739 38.11 8.45 -19.69
C GLN A 739 37.28 7.79 -20.80
N HIS A 740 37.67 7.98 -22.07
CA HIS A 740 36.98 7.39 -23.20
C HIS A 740 37.60 6.04 -23.57
N HIS A 741 36.76 5.00 -23.65
CA HIS A 741 37.17 3.63 -23.95
C HIS A 741 36.45 3.13 -25.21
N THR A 742 37.22 2.61 -26.14
CA THR A 742 36.75 2.03 -27.41
C THR A 742 37.11 0.56 -27.46
N PHE A 743 36.16 -0.29 -27.83
CA PHE A 743 36.30 -1.73 -27.97
C PHE A 743 35.90 -2.13 -29.37
N VAL A 744 36.71 -2.96 -30.02
CA VAL A 744 36.38 -3.58 -31.31
C VAL A 744 36.49 -5.10 -31.21
N ASN A 745 35.79 -5.80 -32.10
CA ASN A 745 35.82 -7.26 -32.15
C ASN A 745 37.24 -7.82 -32.31
N VAL A 746 37.45 -9.03 -31.79
CA VAL A 746 38.60 -9.87 -32.14
C VAL A 746 38.24 -10.75 -33.34
N ALA A 747 39.20 -11.52 -33.86
CA ALA A 747 39.05 -12.23 -35.12
C ALA A 747 37.87 -13.21 -35.20
N TYR A 748 37.39 -13.73 -34.06
CA TYR A 748 36.34 -14.77 -34.04
C TYR A 748 34.93 -14.26 -33.71
N ASN A 749 34.76 -13.00 -33.29
CA ASN A 749 33.48 -12.51 -32.76
C ASN A 749 32.96 -11.25 -33.44
N GLY A 750 33.40 -10.95 -34.65
CA GLY A 750 32.85 -9.86 -35.46
C GLY A 750 31.52 -10.20 -36.14
N ASP A 751 31.29 -11.49 -36.40
CA ASP A 751 30.13 -11.99 -37.12
C ASP A 751 28.92 -12.14 -36.21
N ILE A 752 27.94 -11.23 -36.30
CA ILE A 752 26.69 -11.30 -35.54
C ILE A 752 25.54 -11.39 -36.52
N ALA A 753 24.83 -12.51 -36.58
CA ALA A 753 23.67 -12.67 -37.46
C ALA A 753 22.49 -11.78 -37.03
N PRO A 754 21.54 -11.43 -37.94
CA PRO A 754 20.34 -10.69 -37.58
C PRO A 754 19.59 -11.32 -36.41
N GLY A 755 19.28 -10.50 -35.40
CA GLY A 755 18.59 -10.92 -34.17
C GLY A 755 19.46 -11.60 -33.12
N GLN A 756 20.72 -11.92 -33.43
CA GLN A 756 21.67 -12.55 -32.50
C GLN A 756 22.48 -11.52 -31.71
N GLU A 757 23.16 -11.99 -30.68
CA GLU A 757 23.95 -11.19 -29.75
C GLU A 757 25.35 -11.81 -29.57
N GLU A 758 26.35 -10.96 -29.44
CA GLU A 758 27.73 -11.33 -29.10
C GLU A 758 28.19 -10.53 -27.88
N SER A 759 29.24 -10.98 -27.18
CA SER A 759 29.68 -10.30 -25.95
C SER A 759 31.19 -10.20 -25.80
N PHE A 760 31.59 -9.18 -25.04
CA PHE A 760 32.92 -9.05 -24.49
C PHE A 760 32.83 -8.60 -23.03
N GLY A 761 33.92 -8.68 -22.28
CA GLY A 761 33.90 -8.21 -20.89
C GLY A 761 35.15 -7.45 -20.50
N PHE A 762 35.06 -6.75 -19.36
CA PHE A 762 36.15 -5.98 -18.80
C PHE A 762 36.09 -5.89 -17.29
N ASN A 763 37.25 -5.65 -16.68
CA ASN A 763 37.36 -5.22 -15.29
C ASN A 763 37.66 -3.71 -15.25
N ALA A 764 37.05 -3.01 -14.30
CA ALA A 764 37.33 -1.63 -13.97
C ALA A 764 38.09 -1.53 -12.65
N ALA A 765 39.04 -0.61 -12.58
CA ALA A 765 39.60 -0.09 -11.35
C ALA A 765 38.91 1.25 -11.05
N GLY A 766 38.15 1.32 -9.96
CA GLY A 766 37.18 2.38 -9.63
C GLY A 766 35.72 1.89 -9.72
N THR A 767 34.79 2.62 -9.13
CA THR A 767 33.39 2.19 -8.95
C THR A 767 32.38 2.89 -9.88
N GLY A 768 32.84 3.83 -10.71
CA GLY A 768 32.01 4.57 -11.67
C GLY A 768 31.63 3.72 -12.89
N ASN A 769 30.34 3.68 -13.23
CA ASN A 769 29.84 2.87 -14.35
C ASN A 769 30.02 3.59 -15.70
N PRO A 770 30.02 2.85 -16.84
CA PRO A 770 30.04 3.44 -18.18
C PRO A 770 28.87 4.38 -18.45
N TYR A 771 29.12 5.48 -19.16
CA TYR A 771 28.12 6.38 -19.73
C TYR A 771 28.48 6.73 -21.19
N ASN A 772 27.57 7.38 -21.93
CA ASN A 772 27.73 7.62 -23.38
C ASN A 772 28.00 6.35 -24.20
N LEU A 773 27.40 5.23 -23.79
CA LEU A 773 27.59 3.93 -24.42
C LEU A 773 26.97 3.91 -25.83
N THR A 774 27.78 3.61 -26.84
CA THR A 774 27.36 3.51 -28.24
C THR A 774 27.92 2.23 -28.87
N ALA A 775 27.21 1.67 -29.85
CA ALA A 775 27.68 0.55 -30.66
C ALA A 775 27.51 0.89 -32.15
N ARG A 776 28.40 0.43 -33.02
CA ARG A 776 28.27 0.60 -34.47
C ARG A 776 28.99 -0.46 -35.29
#